data_AF-A0AAE1Q6I3-F1
#
_entry.id   AF-A0AAE1Q6I3-F1
#
_cell.length_a   1.000
_cell.length_b   1.000
_cell.length_c   1.000
_cell.angle_alpha   90.00
_cell.angle_beta   90.00
_cell.angle_gamma   90.00
#
_symmetry.space_group_name_H-M   'P 1'
#
loop_
_entity.id
_entity.type
_entity.pdbx_description
1 polymer ?
#
loop_
_entity_poly.entity_id
_entity_poly.type
_entity_poly.pdbx_seq_one_letter_code
_entity_poly.pdbx_strand_id
1 'polypeptide(L)'
;MEVQQQDLGHSKCLLDSLRKTQKHNPPSTPQHTLCTLQHHHTPVVTQNHTHTTINHHVSTTQHHNHIPTTPQHHPPTTIQHHTPNTPYHDTPITSYHHISTTPHHNTTIHDNQKVDIKWTPQYGRYLVASRDISAGEVLLREAPLLVLPKIGSNPACLSCLKRLKHEDWCGCGGCGGPLCHPHCSGTNHLAEECSLLRRLGLREAPHIDALLKELNILIGPLRLLLLMQESMSAKDILLSLESHKEKRCKMAIGNFIQEHILGGLRSRLGLEVNPDTVHHVCGVLDTNAFEVSLDQGDRGRALSVLASMMNHSCLPNAQRWYSEGQIVVQASRDIAEGCPILINYTQTLWGTQARATHLSTFKMFLCKCERCADPTELGSHLSSVRCRECDDDLLVPPAESRGPWRCRGCGVGIDCGTVEIMVRAGAGALSKLHEADITTASLILEHLKKVLGHSHYVVMQAKQALLHTIVMNSKLQDLASEDLKKAVYLSEDLLDLTFLVEPGRTRLKGLLLYQLAEAHTELLRRGESAEEHKGGKITKDDVGGRKSEGRMEKSLVDGANLDGKRENTRGNVESRKEKGERSQVDGKSLEGKRESIRGEGESKEEKMNGKGESKEEKIKGEGERQEEKIKGEGERQEEKIKVEGERKKGGEMRKEAQSQDVPITPQHIKRLLNLVKECESILQFDRLLPNVQDLSSRVQVLAAHHLHV
;
A
#
# COMPACT_ATOMS: atom_id res chain seq x y z
N MET A 1 0.38 0.47 11.57
CA MET A 1 0.31 1.73 10.78
C MET A 1 1.35 1.85 9.66
N GLU A 2 2.53 1.22 9.74
CA GLU A 2 3.58 1.27 8.69
C GLU A 2 3.07 1.05 7.25
N VAL A 3 2.03 0.21 7.11
CA VAL A 3 1.31 -0.09 5.86
C VAL A 3 0.76 1.16 5.15
N GLN A 4 0.44 2.24 5.88
CA GLN A 4 -0.30 3.39 5.35
C GLN A 4 0.58 4.59 4.97
N GLN A 5 1.69 4.82 5.68
CA GLN A 5 2.53 6.01 5.45
C GLN A 5 3.46 5.87 4.23
N GLN A 6 3.81 4.64 3.86
CA GLN A 6 4.86 4.39 2.86
C GLN A 6 4.44 4.70 1.42
N ASP A 7 3.16 4.59 1.05
CA ASP A 7 2.68 4.85 -0.31
C ASP A 7 2.93 6.31 -0.74
N LEU A 8 2.76 7.26 0.21
CA LEU A 8 3.06 8.68 0.00
C LEU A 8 4.58 8.95 -0.07
N GLY A 9 5.37 8.24 0.74
CA GLY A 9 6.83 8.33 0.73
C GLY A 9 7.46 7.87 -0.59
N HIS A 10 7.02 6.72 -1.12
CA HIS A 10 7.52 6.19 -2.40
C HIS A 10 7.12 7.08 -3.59
N SER A 11 5.92 7.65 -3.56
CA SER A 11 5.44 8.60 -4.57
C SER A 11 6.37 9.82 -4.69
N LYS A 12 6.87 10.34 -3.56
CA LYS A 12 7.87 11.42 -3.56
C LYS A 12 9.25 10.93 -4.03
N CYS A 13 9.72 9.77 -3.55
CA CYS A 13 11.04 9.24 -3.88
C CYS A 13 11.24 9.00 -5.40
N LEU A 14 10.23 8.45 -6.08
CA LEU A 14 10.31 8.18 -7.53
C LEU A 14 10.33 9.50 -8.34
N LEU A 15 9.50 10.47 -7.98
CA LEU A 15 9.44 11.78 -8.66
C LEU A 15 10.66 12.66 -8.37
N ASP A 16 11.18 12.66 -7.14
CA ASP A 16 12.41 13.39 -6.81
C ASP A 16 13.65 12.76 -7.47
N SER A 17 13.65 11.45 -7.72
CA SER A 17 14.70 10.78 -8.50
C SER A 17 14.68 11.24 -9.97
N LEU A 18 13.49 11.22 -10.59
CA LEU A 18 13.28 11.71 -11.97
C LEU A 18 13.62 13.20 -12.15
N ARG A 19 13.49 14.01 -11.09
CA ARG A 19 13.87 15.44 -11.10
C ARG A 19 15.35 15.69 -10.88
N LYS A 20 16.08 14.77 -10.24
CA LYS A 20 17.51 14.92 -9.95
C LYS A 20 18.40 14.49 -11.13
N THR A 21 18.00 13.46 -11.88
CA THR A 21 18.77 13.00 -13.06
C THR A 21 18.85 14.05 -14.17
N GLN A 22 17.86 14.93 -14.30
CA GLN A 22 17.84 15.99 -15.33
C GLN A 22 18.84 17.15 -15.10
N LYS A 23 19.54 17.23 -13.96
CA LYS A 23 20.41 18.39 -13.62
C LYS A 23 21.91 18.17 -13.76
N HIS A 24 22.39 16.94 -14.00
CA HIS A 24 23.83 16.67 -14.13
C HIS A 24 24.14 15.67 -15.25
N ASN A 25 24.47 16.19 -16.43
CA ASN A 25 25.32 15.54 -17.44
C ASN A 25 25.68 16.54 -18.58
N PRO A 26 26.91 17.07 -18.65
CA PRO A 26 27.46 17.63 -19.89
C PRO A 26 27.93 16.50 -20.83
N PRO A 27 27.97 16.71 -22.16
CA PRO A 27 28.38 15.69 -23.12
C PRO A 27 29.89 15.45 -23.14
N SER A 28 30.32 14.28 -23.62
CA SER A 28 31.71 13.84 -23.68
C SER A 28 32.23 13.70 -25.11
N THR A 29 33.52 13.99 -25.31
CA THR A 29 34.32 13.62 -26.49
C THR A 29 35.76 13.26 -26.08
N PRO A 30 36.49 12.38 -26.80
CA PRO A 30 37.66 11.68 -26.27
C PRO A 30 39.01 12.14 -26.83
N GLN A 31 40.11 11.82 -26.12
CA GLN A 31 41.45 11.62 -26.73
C GLN A 31 42.38 10.80 -25.82
N HIS A 32 43.38 10.15 -26.43
CA HIS A 32 44.45 9.38 -25.76
C HIS A 32 45.62 10.27 -25.33
N THR A 33 46.47 9.81 -24.40
CA THR A 33 47.94 9.57 -24.57
C THR A 33 48.58 9.10 -23.25
N LEU A 34 49.73 8.41 -23.30
CA LEU A 34 50.51 7.95 -22.14
C LEU A 34 51.39 9.08 -21.55
N CYS A 35 51.75 9.02 -20.25
CA CYS A 35 53.16 8.92 -19.80
C CYS A 35 53.28 8.67 -18.27
N THR A 36 54.47 8.85 -17.69
CA THR A 36 54.94 8.21 -16.45
C THR A 36 55.51 9.17 -15.38
N LEU A 37 55.71 8.62 -14.16
CA LEU A 37 56.74 8.95 -13.14
C LEU A 37 56.54 10.09 -12.09
N GLN A 38 56.32 9.64 -10.84
CA GLN A 38 57.15 9.85 -9.62
C GLN A 38 57.15 11.14 -8.74
N HIS A 39 57.20 10.85 -7.43
CA HIS A 39 57.84 11.54 -6.28
C HIS A 39 57.15 12.65 -5.44
N HIS A 40 57.04 12.33 -4.13
CA HIS A 40 57.11 13.14 -2.88
C HIS A 40 56.22 14.41 -2.72
N HIS A 41 55.73 14.80 -1.53
CA HIS A 41 56.24 14.67 -0.15
C HIS A 41 55.12 14.53 0.91
N THR A 42 55.45 13.99 2.09
CA THR A 42 54.77 14.28 3.37
C THR A 42 55.61 15.27 4.18
N PRO A 43 55.01 15.96 5.18
CA PRO A 43 55.14 15.46 6.56
C PRO A 43 53.87 15.57 7.42
N VAL A 44 53.91 14.93 8.60
CA VAL A 44 52.88 14.93 9.66
C VAL A 44 53.44 15.67 10.90
N VAL A 45 52.58 16.35 11.68
CA VAL A 45 52.90 16.82 13.04
C VAL A 45 51.76 16.49 14.02
N THR A 46 52.13 16.20 15.27
CA THR A 46 51.36 15.72 16.44
C THR A 46 50.22 16.66 16.90
N GLN A 47 49.12 16.25 17.57
CA GLN A 47 48.82 15.24 18.62
C GLN A 47 49.07 15.71 20.09
N ASN A 48 48.37 15.08 21.06
CA ASN A 48 48.32 15.25 22.53
C ASN A 48 47.28 16.27 23.07
N HIS A 49 46.62 16.06 24.24
CA HIS A 49 46.64 15.00 25.30
C HIS A 49 45.21 14.94 25.96
N THR A 50 44.80 14.18 27.00
CA THR A 50 45.33 13.23 28.04
C THR A 50 44.17 12.24 28.41
N HIS A 51 44.36 10.98 28.83
CA HIS A 51 44.62 10.40 30.19
C HIS A 51 43.62 10.76 31.32
N THR A 52 43.26 9.87 32.28
CA THR A 52 43.76 8.52 32.72
C THR A 52 42.55 7.66 33.20
N THR A 53 42.54 6.44 33.80
CA THR A 53 43.46 5.42 34.42
C THR A 53 42.80 4.03 34.24
N ILE A 54 43.46 2.90 33.90
CA ILE A 54 44.42 2.02 34.62
C ILE A 54 43.83 1.18 35.77
N ASN A 55 43.79 -0.16 35.60
CA ASN A 55 44.51 -1.10 36.50
C ASN A 55 44.78 -2.49 35.85
N HIS A 56 45.70 -3.27 36.42
CA HIS A 56 46.30 -4.49 35.83
C HIS A 56 45.75 -5.84 36.34
N HIS A 57 45.97 -6.93 35.58
CA HIS A 57 46.79 -8.07 36.03
C HIS A 57 47.35 -8.90 34.84
N VAL A 58 48.30 -9.82 35.11
CA VAL A 58 49.23 -10.43 34.12
C VAL A 58 49.49 -11.92 34.39
N SER A 59 49.59 -12.75 33.33
CA SER A 59 50.48 -13.95 33.17
C SER A 59 50.19 -14.60 31.78
N THR A 60 51.10 -14.76 30.81
CA THR A 60 52.29 -15.66 30.68
C THR A 60 51.93 -17.16 30.66
N THR A 61 52.39 -18.03 29.72
CA THR A 61 53.49 -17.94 28.71
C THR A 61 53.44 -19.10 27.67
N GLN A 62 53.83 -18.85 26.40
CA GLN A 62 54.67 -19.67 25.46
C GLN A 62 54.34 -21.17 25.15
N HIS A 63 54.75 -21.83 24.04
CA HIS A 63 55.46 -21.52 22.77
C HIS A 63 55.23 -22.67 21.71
N HIS A 64 55.35 -22.37 20.39
CA HIS A 64 55.92 -23.17 19.24
C HIS A 64 55.72 -24.72 19.07
N ASN A 65 55.73 -25.37 17.88
CA ASN A 65 55.81 -24.98 16.45
C ASN A 65 55.41 -26.15 15.48
N HIS A 66 55.13 -25.83 14.20
CA HIS A 66 55.24 -26.58 12.90
C HIS A 66 55.38 -28.15 12.85
N ILE A 67 54.59 -28.94 12.08
CA ILE A 67 54.42 -29.09 10.59
C ILE A 67 55.58 -29.87 9.89
N PRO A 68 55.37 -30.82 8.92
CA PRO A 68 54.25 -31.73 8.57
C PRO A 68 54.71 -33.20 8.19
N THR A 69 53.85 -34.07 7.61
CA THR A 69 54.13 -34.98 6.42
C THR A 69 52.95 -35.93 6.04
N THR A 70 53.03 -36.57 4.86
CA THR A 70 52.09 -37.54 4.20
C THR A 70 52.93 -38.58 3.37
N PRO A 71 52.44 -39.50 2.48
CA PRO A 71 51.09 -40.02 2.12
C PRO A 71 51.03 -41.59 1.90
N GLN A 72 50.00 -42.11 1.18
CA GLN A 72 49.88 -43.45 0.47
C GLN A 72 49.41 -44.70 1.30
N HIS A 73 48.33 -45.43 0.93
CA HIS A 73 48.05 -46.40 -0.19
C HIS A 73 48.87 -47.72 -0.08
N HIS A 74 48.37 -48.98 -0.21
CA HIS A 74 47.09 -49.59 -0.67
C HIS A 74 46.84 -51.03 -0.01
N PRO A 75 45.83 -51.88 -0.37
CA PRO A 75 45.32 -53.02 0.45
C PRO A 75 45.76 -54.44 -0.04
N PRO A 76 45.20 -55.62 0.36
CA PRO A 76 43.84 -56.11 -0.04
C PRO A 76 43.07 -57.13 0.90
N THR A 77 41.78 -57.42 0.60
CA THR A 77 40.99 -58.72 0.67
C THR A 77 41.17 -59.76 1.83
N THR A 78 40.17 -60.47 2.40
CA THR A 78 38.68 -60.60 2.24
C THR A 78 38.07 -61.27 3.50
N ILE A 79 36.75 -61.14 3.75
CA ILE A 79 35.75 -62.24 3.95
C ILE A 79 34.33 -61.64 4.20
N GLN A 80 33.28 -62.40 3.87
CA GLN A 80 31.85 -62.02 3.93
C GLN A 80 31.17 -62.67 5.17
N HIS A 81 29.89 -62.48 5.56
CA HIS A 81 28.69 -61.86 4.97
C HIS A 81 27.81 -61.25 6.10
N HIS A 82 27.01 -60.21 5.81
CA HIS A 82 25.54 -60.22 5.94
C HIS A 82 24.94 -58.92 5.36
N THR A 83 23.76 -59.00 4.73
CA THR A 83 23.07 -57.89 4.03
C THR A 83 21.82 -57.42 4.80
N PRO A 84 21.30 -56.21 4.54
CA PRO A 84 20.25 -56.07 3.50
C PRO A 84 20.64 -55.22 2.29
N ASN A 85 19.84 -55.33 1.23
CA ASN A 85 20.14 -54.82 -0.12
C ASN A 85 19.81 -53.33 -0.33
N THR A 86 20.48 -52.72 -1.33
CA THR A 86 20.00 -51.52 -2.04
C THR A 86 19.01 -51.91 -3.16
N PRO A 87 18.43 -50.95 -3.90
CA PRO A 87 19.14 -50.45 -5.09
C PRO A 87 19.12 -48.92 -5.26
N TYR A 88 19.95 -48.44 -6.20
CA TYR A 88 19.91 -47.07 -6.73
C TYR A 88 18.57 -46.75 -7.42
N HIS A 89 18.24 -45.47 -7.49
CA HIS A 89 17.64 -44.87 -8.70
C HIS A 89 18.00 -43.38 -8.78
N ASP A 90 18.71 -42.99 -9.84
CA ASP A 90 18.94 -41.58 -10.18
C ASP A 90 17.63 -40.91 -10.63
N THR A 91 17.29 -39.78 -10.01
CA THR A 91 16.25 -38.86 -10.51
C THR A 91 16.66 -37.40 -10.25
N PRO A 92 16.75 -36.54 -11.27
CA PRO A 92 16.98 -35.11 -11.07
C PRO A 92 15.67 -34.43 -10.65
N ILE A 93 15.62 -33.87 -9.44
CA ILE A 93 14.44 -33.15 -8.95
C ILE A 93 14.44 -31.70 -9.48
N THR A 94 14.13 -31.55 -10.77
CA THR A 94 13.80 -30.25 -11.39
C THR A 94 12.28 -30.04 -11.38
N SER A 95 11.68 -29.97 -10.19
CA SER A 95 10.23 -29.82 -10.01
C SER A 95 9.75 -28.37 -10.17
N TYR A 96 9.89 -27.83 -11.38
CA TYR A 96 8.88 -26.87 -11.85
C TYR A 96 7.55 -27.62 -11.91
N HIS A 97 6.53 -27.15 -11.19
CA HIS A 97 5.21 -27.77 -11.28
C HIS A 97 4.67 -27.62 -12.70
N HIS A 98 4.37 -28.75 -13.35
CA HIS A 98 3.81 -28.76 -14.70
C HIS A 98 2.49 -27.97 -14.76
N ILE A 99 2.54 -26.80 -15.40
CA ILE A 99 1.34 -26.09 -15.85
C ILE A 99 0.74 -26.90 -17.02
N SER A 100 -0.17 -27.81 -16.68
CA SER A 100 -0.88 -28.61 -17.68
C SER A 100 -1.57 -27.70 -18.69
N THR A 101 -1.38 -27.96 -19.98
CA THR A 101 -1.87 -27.10 -21.06
C THR A 101 -2.42 -27.93 -22.21
N THR A 102 -3.75 -28.00 -22.30
CA THR A 102 -4.51 -28.31 -23.51
C THR A 102 -5.89 -27.65 -23.42
N PRO A 103 -6.40 -27.01 -24.48
CA PRO A 103 -7.80 -26.65 -24.56
C PRO A 103 -8.64 -27.90 -24.86
N HIS A 104 -9.74 -28.05 -24.13
CA HIS A 104 -10.69 -29.17 -24.13
C HIS A 104 -10.27 -30.45 -23.39
N HIS A 105 -10.99 -30.65 -22.27
CA HIS A 105 -11.19 -31.87 -21.48
C HIS A 105 -10.05 -32.48 -20.64
N ASN A 106 -10.39 -32.60 -19.36
CA ASN A 106 -9.97 -33.63 -18.42
C ASN A 106 -8.57 -33.51 -17.80
N THR A 107 -8.23 -32.30 -17.34
CA THR A 107 -7.82 -32.15 -15.93
C THR A 107 -8.87 -32.82 -15.01
N THR A 108 -8.53 -33.20 -13.78
CA THR A 108 -9.58 -33.50 -12.77
C THR A 108 -10.36 -32.23 -12.45
N ILE A 109 -11.40 -31.96 -13.26
CA ILE A 109 -12.39 -30.93 -13.00
C ILE A 109 -13.16 -31.39 -11.76
N HIS A 110 -12.78 -30.84 -10.61
CA HIS A 110 -13.61 -30.95 -9.43
C HIS A 110 -14.95 -30.28 -9.72
N ASP A 111 -16.03 -30.99 -9.39
CA ASP A 111 -17.45 -30.67 -9.61
C ASP A 111 -17.94 -29.53 -8.70
N ASN A 112 -17.11 -28.48 -8.61
CA ASN A 112 -17.01 -27.58 -7.46
C ASN A 112 -16.27 -26.26 -7.78
N GLN A 113 -16.04 -25.96 -9.07
CA GLN A 113 -15.47 -24.68 -9.50
C GLN A 113 -16.48 -23.56 -9.21
N LYS A 114 -16.19 -22.70 -8.23
CA LYS A 114 -17.10 -21.65 -7.73
C LYS A 114 -17.07 -20.35 -8.53
N VAL A 115 -16.12 -20.21 -9.45
CA VAL A 115 -15.89 -18.97 -10.20
C VAL A 115 -15.56 -19.26 -11.66
N ASP A 116 -16.11 -18.45 -12.57
CA ASP A 116 -15.87 -18.52 -14.01
C ASP A 116 -15.21 -17.25 -14.52
N ILE A 117 -14.48 -17.36 -15.64
CA ILE A 117 -13.94 -16.20 -16.36
C ILE A 117 -14.93 -15.81 -17.45
N LYS A 118 -15.46 -14.58 -17.39
CA LYS A 118 -16.24 -13.95 -18.48
C LYS A 118 -15.43 -12.80 -19.09
N TRP A 119 -15.88 -12.29 -20.24
CA TRP A 119 -15.24 -11.16 -20.94
C TRP A 119 -16.27 -10.12 -21.39
N THR A 120 -15.92 -8.83 -21.33
CA THR A 120 -16.66 -7.74 -21.98
C THR A 120 -15.71 -6.69 -22.57
N PRO A 121 -16.14 -5.89 -23.57
CA PRO A 121 -15.35 -4.78 -24.09
C PRO A 121 -15.01 -3.70 -23.04
N GLN A 122 -15.82 -3.57 -21.98
CA GLN A 122 -15.64 -2.56 -20.93
C GLN A 122 -14.65 -2.99 -19.85
N TYR A 123 -14.66 -4.26 -19.46
CA TYR A 123 -13.92 -4.78 -18.30
C TYR A 123 -12.77 -5.72 -18.65
N GLY A 124 -12.60 -6.08 -19.93
CA GLY A 124 -11.70 -7.17 -20.33
C GLY A 124 -12.21 -8.50 -19.78
N ARG A 125 -11.29 -9.38 -19.37
CA ARG A 125 -11.63 -10.62 -18.64
C ARG A 125 -11.90 -10.30 -17.17
N TYR A 126 -12.85 -10.99 -16.57
CA TYR A 126 -13.19 -10.84 -15.16
C TYR A 126 -13.77 -12.12 -14.56
N LEU A 127 -13.59 -12.32 -13.24
CA LEU A 127 -14.25 -13.40 -12.52
C LEU A 127 -15.72 -13.08 -12.23
N VAL A 128 -16.57 -14.09 -12.34
CA VAL A 128 -17.93 -14.14 -11.79
C VAL A 128 -18.12 -15.37 -10.92
N ALA A 129 -19.14 -15.38 -10.08
CA ALA A 129 -19.65 -16.57 -9.42
C ALA A 129 -20.28 -17.54 -10.43
N SER A 130 -20.04 -18.84 -10.29
CA SER A 130 -20.65 -19.92 -11.10
C SER A 130 -21.92 -20.52 -10.47
N ARG A 131 -22.22 -20.15 -9.23
CA ARG A 131 -23.41 -20.48 -8.43
C ARG A 131 -23.62 -19.40 -7.37
N ASP A 132 -24.71 -19.47 -6.60
CA ASP A 132 -24.81 -18.72 -5.35
C ASP A 132 -23.70 -19.14 -4.36
N ILE A 133 -23.09 -18.17 -3.67
CA ILE A 133 -21.97 -18.33 -2.75
C ILE A 133 -22.28 -17.65 -1.41
N SER A 134 -21.99 -18.31 -0.29
CA SER A 134 -22.20 -17.74 1.05
C SER A 134 -21.00 -16.93 1.57
N ALA A 135 -21.28 -15.91 2.38
CA ALA A 135 -20.28 -15.10 3.05
C ALA A 135 -19.30 -15.95 3.89
N GLY A 136 -18.00 -15.83 3.60
CA GLY A 136 -16.94 -16.59 4.26
C GLY A 136 -16.49 -17.83 3.50
N GLU A 137 -17.17 -18.25 2.43
CA GLU A 137 -16.66 -19.31 1.55
C GLU A 137 -15.32 -18.91 0.90
N VAL A 138 -14.37 -19.85 0.86
CA VAL A 138 -13.19 -19.75 -0.01
C VAL A 138 -13.63 -19.95 -1.46
N LEU A 139 -13.27 -19.01 -2.33
CA LEU A 139 -13.58 -19.01 -3.76
C LEU A 139 -12.56 -19.80 -4.57
N LEU A 140 -11.27 -19.51 -4.33
CA LEU A 140 -10.13 -20.15 -4.97
C LEU A 140 -8.90 -20.08 -4.06
N ARG A 141 -7.99 -21.04 -4.27
CA ARG A 141 -6.62 -21.04 -3.75
C ARG A 141 -5.67 -21.15 -4.95
N GLU A 142 -4.68 -20.27 -5.02
CA GLU A 142 -3.75 -20.18 -6.15
C GLU A 142 -2.31 -19.99 -5.67
N ALA A 143 -1.42 -20.93 -5.99
CA ALA A 143 0.00 -20.71 -5.88
C ALA A 143 0.44 -19.65 -6.92
N PRO A 144 1.17 -18.58 -6.54
CA PRO A 144 1.62 -17.57 -7.49
C PRO A 144 2.51 -18.16 -8.58
N LEU A 145 2.36 -17.66 -9.81
CA LEU A 145 3.25 -17.94 -10.94
C LEU A 145 4.68 -17.42 -10.67
N LEU A 146 4.79 -16.33 -9.89
CA LEU A 146 6.06 -15.78 -9.43
C LEU A 146 5.88 -15.00 -8.13
N VAL A 147 6.85 -15.12 -7.21
CA VAL A 147 6.97 -14.26 -6.03
C VAL A 147 8.27 -13.45 -6.10
N LEU A 148 8.19 -12.16 -5.77
CA LEU A 148 9.26 -11.18 -5.88
C LEU A 148 9.43 -10.38 -4.58
N PRO A 149 10.60 -9.77 -4.33
CA PRO A 149 10.73 -8.77 -3.29
C PRO A 149 9.90 -7.50 -3.60
N LYS A 150 9.63 -6.68 -2.58
CA LYS A 150 9.03 -5.35 -2.77
C LYS A 150 10.04 -4.42 -3.47
N ILE A 151 9.57 -3.62 -4.43
CA ILE A 151 10.39 -2.61 -5.11
C ILE A 151 10.87 -1.57 -4.09
N GLY A 152 12.12 -1.14 -4.23
CA GLY A 152 12.67 -0.01 -3.47
C GLY A 152 13.02 -0.31 -2.00
N SER A 153 12.93 -1.55 -1.55
CA SER A 153 13.39 -1.94 -0.22
C SER A 153 14.92 -2.05 -0.14
N ASN A 154 15.40 -2.23 1.09
CA ASN A 154 16.68 -2.90 1.38
C ASN A 154 16.88 -4.15 0.49
N PRO A 155 18.13 -4.62 0.28
CA PRO A 155 18.40 -5.91 -0.34
C PRO A 155 17.54 -7.03 0.27
N ALA A 156 17.10 -7.96 -0.58
CA ALA A 156 16.36 -9.15 -0.19
C ALA A 156 17.12 -10.40 -0.65
N CYS A 157 17.01 -11.49 0.11
CA CYS A 157 17.61 -12.77 -0.25
C CYS A 157 17.04 -13.27 -1.59
N LEU A 158 17.86 -13.40 -2.62
CA LEU A 158 17.40 -13.84 -3.95
C LEU A 158 16.73 -15.23 -3.91
N SER A 159 17.12 -16.07 -2.94
CA SER A 159 16.67 -17.46 -2.75
C SER A 159 15.37 -17.59 -1.95
N CYS A 160 15.22 -16.90 -0.82
CA CYS A 160 14.05 -17.03 0.08
C CYS A 160 13.24 -15.74 0.27
N LEU A 161 13.57 -14.67 -0.45
CA LEU A 161 12.89 -13.37 -0.47
C LEU A 161 12.88 -12.57 0.85
N LYS A 162 13.51 -13.09 1.92
CA LYS A 162 13.72 -12.38 3.20
C LYS A 162 14.36 -11.01 2.98
N ARG A 163 13.84 -9.96 3.60
CA ARG A 163 14.45 -8.62 3.63
C ARG A 163 15.66 -8.64 4.55
N LEU A 164 16.76 -8.05 4.09
CA LEU A 164 18.03 -7.99 4.79
C LEU A 164 18.27 -6.55 5.25
N LYS A 165 19.26 -6.30 6.11
CA LYS A 165 19.76 -4.93 6.32
C LYS A 165 20.80 -4.63 5.25
N HIS A 166 21.12 -3.37 4.99
CA HIS A 166 22.07 -3.02 3.93
C HIS A 166 23.47 -3.61 4.16
N GLU A 167 23.91 -3.63 5.42
CA GLU A 167 25.22 -4.15 5.87
C GLU A 167 25.22 -5.66 6.21
N ASP A 168 24.05 -6.30 6.30
CA ASP A 168 23.83 -7.61 6.96
C ASP A 168 23.29 -8.63 5.95
N TRP A 169 24.15 -9.02 5.00
CA TRP A 169 23.89 -10.07 4.00
C TRP A 169 25.18 -10.67 3.46
N CYS A 170 25.10 -11.89 2.92
CA CYS A 170 26.23 -12.58 2.29
C CYS A 170 26.01 -12.72 0.77
N GLY A 171 27.08 -12.55 -0.01
CA GLY A 171 27.00 -12.67 -1.47
C GLY A 171 26.92 -14.13 -1.93
N CYS A 172 26.03 -14.41 -2.88
CA CYS A 172 26.00 -15.70 -3.58
C CYS A 172 27.35 -15.99 -4.25
N GLY A 173 27.96 -17.14 -3.99
CA GLY A 173 29.26 -17.52 -4.55
C GLY A 173 29.31 -17.59 -6.09
N GLY A 174 28.15 -17.61 -6.76
CA GLY A 174 28.03 -17.55 -8.21
C GLY A 174 28.02 -16.12 -8.78
N CYS A 175 27.21 -15.21 -8.22
CA CYS A 175 26.91 -13.89 -8.81
C CYS A 175 27.18 -12.68 -7.90
N GLY A 176 27.50 -12.90 -6.62
CA GLY A 176 27.58 -11.85 -5.59
C GLY A 176 26.24 -11.33 -5.08
N GLY A 177 25.11 -11.74 -5.69
CA GLY A 177 23.77 -11.30 -5.30
C GLY A 177 23.39 -11.68 -3.86
N PRO A 178 22.56 -10.86 -3.18
CA PRO A 178 22.29 -10.98 -1.74
C PRO A 178 21.58 -12.28 -1.33
N LEU A 179 22.10 -12.91 -0.29
CA LEU A 179 21.52 -14.07 0.41
C LEU A 179 21.51 -13.82 1.93
N CYS A 180 20.53 -14.40 2.63
CA CYS A 180 20.50 -14.39 4.11
C CYS A 180 21.48 -15.38 4.75
N HIS A 181 21.96 -16.36 3.99
CA HIS A 181 22.94 -17.38 4.39
C HIS A 181 23.55 -18.01 3.11
N PRO A 182 24.84 -18.40 3.07
CA PRO A 182 25.45 -18.98 1.86
C PRO A 182 24.76 -20.27 1.38
N HIS A 183 24.18 -21.01 2.32
CA HIS A 183 23.35 -22.19 2.09
C HIS A 183 21.91 -21.89 2.51
N CYS A 184 21.25 -20.98 1.79
CA CYS A 184 19.82 -20.70 2.00
C CYS A 184 18.98 -21.79 1.31
N SER A 185 17.94 -22.28 1.99
CA SER A 185 17.06 -23.36 1.50
C SER A 185 15.97 -22.91 0.52
N GLY A 186 15.88 -21.61 0.20
CA GLY A 186 14.89 -21.09 -0.74
C GLY A 186 15.27 -21.33 -2.21
N THR A 187 14.27 -21.59 -3.05
CA THR A 187 14.45 -22.03 -4.44
C THR A 187 14.40 -20.91 -5.48
N ASN A 188 14.15 -19.65 -5.09
CA ASN A 188 13.85 -18.58 -6.04
C ASN A 188 15.06 -18.06 -6.85
N HIS A 189 16.30 -18.43 -6.50
CA HIS A 189 17.51 -17.97 -7.19
C HIS A 189 17.99 -19.04 -8.18
N LEU A 190 17.60 -18.87 -9.45
CA LEU A 190 17.84 -19.85 -10.51
C LEU A 190 19.30 -19.81 -11.02
N ALA A 191 19.77 -20.93 -11.57
CA ALA A 191 21.16 -21.03 -12.08
C ALA A 191 21.45 -20.09 -13.26
N GLU A 192 20.50 -19.92 -14.18
CA GLU A 192 20.62 -19.00 -15.31
C GLU A 192 20.56 -17.53 -14.87
N GLU A 193 19.64 -17.19 -13.96
CA GLU A 193 19.63 -15.89 -13.28
C GLU A 193 20.98 -15.59 -12.62
N CYS A 194 21.57 -16.56 -11.91
CA CYS A 194 22.88 -16.42 -11.29
C CYS A 194 23.99 -16.18 -12.32
N SER A 195 23.96 -16.88 -13.46
CA SER A 195 24.91 -16.70 -14.56
C SER A 195 24.86 -15.27 -15.13
N LEU A 196 23.66 -14.76 -15.40
CA LEU A 196 23.43 -13.41 -15.92
C LEU A 196 23.80 -12.33 -14.90
N LEU A 197 23.36 -12.47 -13.64
CA LEU A 197 23.60 -11.48 -12.58
C LEU A 197 25.07 -11.35 -12.19
N ARG A 198 25.94 -12.33 -12.48
CA ARG A 198 27.41 -12.18 -12.29
C ARG A 198 27.95 -10.93 -12.99
N ARG A 199 27.39 -10.57 -14.16
CA ARG A 199 27.81 -9.38 -14.93
C ARG A 199 27.45 -8.05 -14.28
N LEU A 200 26.68 -8.05 -13.19
CA LEU A 200 26.27 -6.83 -12.50
C LEU A 200 27.41 -6.23 -11.64
N GLY A 201 28.39 -7.05 -11.20
CA GLY A 201 29.54 -6.62 -10.40
C GLY A 201 29.37 -6.72 -8.88
N LEU A 202 28.30 -7.38 -8.40
CA LEU A 202 27.98 -7.50 -6.97
C LEU A 202 28.94 -8.40 -6.18
N ARG A 203 29.78 -9.21 -6.85
CA ARG A 203 30.79 -10.07 -6.20
C ARG A 203 32.05 -9.28 -5.87
N GLU A 204 32.41 -8.37 -6.77
CA GLU A 204 33.58 -7.50 -6.70
C GLU A 204 33.30 -6.27 -5.84
N ALA A 205 32.07 -5.77 -5.88
CA ALA A 205 31.59 -4.61 -5.14
C ALA A 205 30.23 -4.89 -4.44
N PRO A 206 30.20 -5.78 -3.43
CA PRO A 206 29.00 -6.02 -2.62
C PRO A 206 28.66 -4.77 -1.81
N HIS A 207 27.41 -4.69 -1.33
CA HIS A 207 26.85 -3.53 -0.60
C HIS A 207 26.94 -2.18 -1.34
N ILE A 208 27.22 -2.15 -2.65
CA ILE A 208 27.10 -0.91 -3.43
C ILE A 208 25.63 -0.62 -3.74
N ASP A 209 25.14 0.42 -3.08
CA ASP A 209 23.78 0.95 -3.11
C ASP A 209 23.24 1.19 -4.55
N ALA A 210 24.10 1.57 -5.50
CA ALA A 210 23.74 1.69 -6.92
C ALA A 210 23.45 0.33 -7.59
N LEU A 211 24.29 -0.69 -7.36
CA LEU A 211 24.12 -2.03 -7.92
C LEU A 211 22.93 -2.76 -7.29
N LEU A 212 22.63 -2.50 -6.02
CA LEU A 212 21.43 -3.01 -5.36
C LEU A 212 20.14 -2.38 -5.91
N LYS A 213 20.13 -1.08 -6.20
CA LYS A 213 19.00 -0.42 -6.87
C LYS A 213 18.77 -0.95 -8.29
N GLU A 214 19.86 -1.23 -9.00
CA GLU A 214 19.83 -1.83 -10.34
C GLU A 214 19.31 -3.28 -10.31
N LEU A 215 19.81 -4.12 -9.40
CA LEU A 215 19.28 -5.47 -9.15
C LEU A 215 17.77 -5.43 -8.85
N ASN A 216 17.34 -4.52 -7.97
CA ASN A 216 15.94 -4.40 -7.54
C ASN A 216 14.96 -4.08 -8.69
N ILE A 217 15.41 -3.40 -9.75
CA ILE A 217 14.57 -3.11 -10.93
C ILE A 217 14.67 -4.17 -12.02
N LEU A 218 15.80 -4.88 -12.12
CA LEU A 218 16.01 -5.93 -13.13
C LEU A 218 15.43 -7.28 -12.72
N ILE A 219 15.46 -7.64 -11.43
CA ILE A 219 15.15 -9.01 -10.95
C ILE A 219 13.73 -9.49 -11.30
N GLY A 220 12.74 -8.60 -11.23
CA GLY A 220 11.34 -8.93 -11.57
C GLY A 220 11.13 -9.23 -13.06
N PRO A 221 11.46 -8.28 -13.96
CA PRO A 221 11.43 -8.50 -15.39
C PRO A 221 12.30 -9.68 -15.85
N LEU A 222 13.51 -9.84 -15.28
CA LEU A 222 14.41 -10.96 -15.60
C LEU A 222 13.75 -12.31 -15.32
N ARG A 223 13.17 -12.52 -14.13
CA ARG A 223 12.51 -13.79 -13.78
C ARG A 223 11.33 -14.12 -14.69
N LEU A 224 10.54 -13.12 -15.09
CA LEU A 224 9.47 -13.34 -16.07
C LEU A 224 10.03 -13.68 -17.46
N LEU A 225 11.09 -13.00 -17.91
CA LEU A 225 11.69 -13.26 -19.22
C LEU A 225 12.35 -14.64 -19.33
N LEU A 226 12.93 -15.15 -18.23
CA LEU A 226 13.44 -16.52 -18.15
C LEU A 226 12.29 -17.54 -18.15
N LEU A 227 11.27 -17.33 -17.32
CA LEU A 227 10.07 -18.19 -17.29
C LEU A 227 9.34 -18.26 -18.65
N MET A 228 9.37 -17.17 -19.42
CA MET A 228 8.83 -17.13 -20.79
C MET A 228 9.69 -17.86 -21.84
N GLN A 229 10.94 -18.20 -21.51
CA GLN A 229 11.83 -19.03 -22.35
C GLN A 229 11.72 -20.51 -21.95
N GLU A 230 11.65 -20.80 -20.64
CA GLU A 230 11.46 -22.16 -20.12
C GLU A 230 10.07 -22.73 -20.43
N SER A 231 9.02 -21.90 -20.45
CA SER A 231 7.63 -22.35 -20.60
C SER A 231 6.83 -21.51 -21.60
N MET A 232 6.48 -22.12 -22.74
CA MET A 232 5.51 -21.57 -23.70
C MET A 232 4.15 -21.31 -23.04
N SER A 233 3.70 -22.21 -22.16
CA SER A 233 2.45 -22.07 -21.41
C SER A 233 2.44 -20.82 -20.52
N ALA A 234 3.54 -20.57 -19.78
CA ALA A 234 3.69 -19.36 -18.98
C ALA A 234 3.81 -18.11 -19.86
N LYS A 235 4.48 -18.20 -21.00
CA LYS A 235 4.60 -17.12 -21.99
C LYS A 235 3.26 -16.70 -22.58
N ASP A 236 2.43 -17.63 -23.00
CA ASP A 236 1.10 -17.32 -23.56
C ASP A 236 0.18 -16.72 -22.48
N ILE A 237 0.24 -17.24 -21.24
CA ILE A 237 -0.43 -16.65 -20.08
C ILE A 237 0.03 -15.20 -19.85
N LEU A 238 1.33 -14.95 -19.76
CA LEU A 238 1.92 -13.63 -19.48
C LEU A 238 1.64 -12.63 -20.60
N LEU A 239 1.72 -13.05 -21.86
CA LEU A 239 1.35 -12.21 -23.02
C LEU A 239 -0.14 -11.88 -23.03
N SER A 240 -0.99 -12.77 -22.51
CA SER A 240 -2.43 -12.50 -22.38
C SER A 240 -2.80 -11.55 -21.24
N LEU A 241 -1.95 -11.37 -20.22
CA LEU A 241 -2.26 -10.50 -19.07
C LEU A 241 -2.25 -9.02 -19.46
N GLU A 242 -3.18 -8.25 -18.89
CA GLU A 242 -3.31 -6.83 -19.16
C GLU A 242 -2.08 -6.09 -18.60
N SER A 243 -1.37 -5.37 -19.47
CA SER A 243 -0.13 -4.67 -19.14
C SER A 243 -0.27 -3.15 -19.21
N HIS A 244 -1.31 -2.66 -19.90
CA HIS A 244 -1.49 -1.27 -20.34
C HIS A 244 -0.28 -0.70 -21.11
N LYS A 245 0.53 -1.55 -21.77
CA LYS A 245 1.75 -1.18 -22.51
C LYS A 245 1.58 0.10 -23.33
N GLU A 246 0.56 0.15 -24.17
CA GLU A 246 0.28 1.25 -25.12
C GLU A 246 0.01 2.61 -24.46
N LYS A 247 -0.42 2.61 -23.19
CA LYS A 247 -0.56 3.80 -22.35
C LYS A 247 0.75 4.08 -21.61
N ARG A 248 1.34 3.06 -20.97
CA ARG A 248 2.60 3.15 -20.19
C ARG A 248 3.77 3.69 -21.00
N CYS A 249 3.95 3.24 -22.24
CA CYS A 249 5.03 3.72 -23.13
C CYS A 249 4.91 5.21 -23.50
N LYS A 250 3.78 5.87 -23.22
CA LYS A 250 3.54 7.32 -23.45
C LYS A 250 3.66 8.14 -22.15
N MET A 251 4.10 7.51 -21.06
CA MET A 251 4.23 8.09 -19.72
C MET A 251 5.68 7.99 -19.24
N ALA A 252 6.05 8.74 -18.19
CA ALA A 252 7.41 8.72 -17.63
C ALA A 252 7.89 7.32 -17.20
N ILE A 253 6.97 6.41 -16.81
CA ILE A 253 7.30 5.01 -16.51
C ILE A 253 7.77 4.24 -17.75
N GLY A 254 7.27 4.57 -18.94
CA GLY A 254 7.76 4.02 -20.21
C GLY A 254 9.23 4.38 -20.44
N ASN A 255 9.59 5.66 -20.30
CA ASN A 255 10.99 6.10 -20.42
C ASN A 255 11.88 5.39 -19.38
N PHE A 256 11.43 5.28 -18.13
CA PHE A 256 12.14 4.55 -17.08
C PHE A 256 12.39 3.06 -17.44
N ILE A 257 11.38 2.36 -17.98
CA ILE A 257 11.52 0.98 -18.46
C ILE A 257 12.51 0.92 -19.63
N GLN A 258 12.43 1.85 -20.58
CA GLN A 258 13.28 1.92 -21.76
C GLN A 258 14.77 2.16 -21.42
N GLU A 259 15.04 3.12 -20.53
CA GLU A 259 16.38 3.57 -20.18
C GLU A 259 17.07 2.63 -19.18
N HIS A 260 16.37 2.24 -18.10
CA HIS A 260 17.00 1.53 -16.99
C HIS A 260 16.77 0.01 -17.03
N ILE A 261 15.55 -0.44 -17.33
CA ILE A 261 15.24 -1.88 -17.33
C ILE A 261 15.73 -2.54 -18.62
N LEU A 262 15.23 -2.12 -19.77
CA LEU A 262 15.67 -2.62 -21.08
C LEU A 262 17.18 -2.32 -21.30
N GLY A 263 17.63 -1.12 -20.91
CA GLY A 263 19.03 -0.74 -20.95
C GLY A 263 19.91 -1.63 -20.08
N GLY A 264 19.51 -1.93 -18.83
CA GLY A 264 20.25 -2.82 -17.93
C GLY A 264 20.26 -4.28 -18.37
N LEU A 265 19.10 -4.82 -18.79
CA LEU A 265 18.98 -6.19 -19.33
C LEU A 265 19.96 -6.40 -20.50
N ARG A 266 20.01 -5.45 -21.45
CA ARG A 266 20.91 -5.53 -22.62
C ARG A 266 22.35 -5.20 -22.29
N SER A 267 22.65 -4.00 -21.79
CA SER A 267 24.04 -3.53 -21.65
C SER A 267 24.80 -4.21 -20.51
N ARG A 268 24.14 -4.46 -19.38
CA ARG A 268 24.79 -5.04 -18.18
C ARG A 268 24.69 -6.55 -18.19
N LEU A 269 23.49 -7.11 -18.30
CA LEU A 269 23.30 -8.57 -18.28
C LEU A 269 23.58 -9.26 -19.63
N GLY A 270 23.57 -8.51 -20.75
CA GLY A 270 23.81 -9.08 -22.08
C GLY A 270 22.68 -9.95 -22.62
N LEU A 271 21.46 -9.74 -22.13
CA LEU A 271 20.30 -10.53 -22.52
C LEU A 271 19.65 -9.92 -23.76
N GLU A 272 19.62 -10.67 -24.86
CA GLU A 272 18.95 -10.25 -26.09
C GLU A 272 17.43 -10.34 -25.93
N VAL A 273 16.80 -9.17 -25.77
CA VAL A 273 15.36 -9.05 -25.46
C VAL A 273 14.67 -8.10 -26.43
N ASN A 274 13.43 -8.43 -26.80
CA ASN A 274 12.56 -7.55 -27.56
C ASN A 274 12.02 -6.42 -26.65
N PRO A 275 12.11 -5.13 -27.03
CA PRO A 275 11.60 -4.01 -26.25
C PRO A 275 10.12 -4.15 -25.88
N ASP A 276 9.26 -4.53 -26.82
CA ASP A 276 7.81 -4.69 -26.57
C ASP A 276 7.52 -5.73 -25.50
N THR A 277 8.29 -6.83 -25.47
CA THR A 277 8.17 -7.87 -24.44
C THR A 277 8.59 -7.31 -23.08
N VAL A 278 9.67 -6.53 -23.00
CA VAL A 278 10.13 -5.92 -21.73
C VAL A 278 9.09 -4.93 -21.19
N HIS A 279 8.58 -4.02 -22.03
CA HIS A 279 7.50 -3.10 -21.64
C HIS A 279 6.22 -3.85 -21.23
N HIS A 280 5.88 -4.96 -21.91
CA HIS A 280 4.73 -5.79 -21.54
C HIS A 280 4.91 -6.45 -20.17
N VAL A 281 6.02 -7.16 -19.90
CA VAL A 281 6.20 -7.85 -18.60
C VAL A 281 6.31 -6.88 -17.42
N CYS A 282 6.91 -5.70 -17.62
CA CYS A 282 6.89 -4.62 -16.62
C CYS A 282 5.45 -4.14 -16.35
N GLY A 283 4.66 -3.92 -17.42
CA GLY A 283 3.25 -3.56 -17.30
C GLY A 283 2.41 -4.65 -16.62
N VAL A 284 2.69 -5.94 -16.89
CA VAL A 284 2.01 -7.08 -16.24
C VAL A 284 2.28 -7.09 -14.74
N LEU A 285 3.54 -6.89 -14.30
CA LEU A 285 3.89 -6.85 -12.87
C LEU A 285 3.15 -5.74 -12.12
N ASP A 286 3.14 -4.52 -12.65
CA ASP A 286 2.47 -3.39 -11.99
C ASP A 286 0.93 -3.52 -11.98
N THR A 287 0.38 -4.14 -13.02
CA THR A 287 -1.08 -4.22 -13.21
C THR A 287 -1.70 -5.41 -12.48
N ASN A 288 -1.02 -6.57 -12.47
CA ASN A 288 -1.61 -7.85 -12.00
C ASN A 288 -0.99 -8.42 -10.72
N ALA A 289 0.20 -7.97 -10.28
CA ALA A 289 0.80 -8.50 -9.05
C ALA A 289 0.17 -7.87 -7.79
N PHE A 290 -0.04 -8.70 -6.77
CA PHE A 290 -0.52 -8.30 -5.45
C PHE A 290 0.66 -8.06 -4.50
N GLU A 291 0.62 -6.99 -3.70
CA GLU A 291 1.48 -6.93 -2.50
C GLU A 291 1.01 -7.99 -1.50
N VAL A 292 1.96 -8.78 -1.00
CA VAL A 292 1.75 -9.89 -0.09
C VAL A 292 2.71 -9.82 1.08
N SER A 293 2.29 -10.28 2.25
CA SER A 293 3.18 -10.51 3.38
C SER A 293 3.79 -11.91 3.24
N LEU A 294 5.11 -12.02 3.25
CA LEU A 294 5.88 -13.27 3.18
C LEU A 294 6.05 -13.86 4.59
N ASP A 295 6.13 -15.18 4.73
CA ASP A 295 5.90 -15.87 6.03
C ASP A 295 6.84 -15.42 7.16
N GLN A 296 8.02 -14.93 6.80
CA GLN A 296 9.06 -14.40 7.70
C GLN A 296 8.78 -12.97 8.23
N GLY A 297 7.55 -12.47 8.09
CA GLY A 297 7.14 -11.10 8.45
C GLY A 297 7.28 -10.06 7.33
N ASP A 298 8.11 -10.34 6.32
CA ASP A 298 8.44 -9.42 5.23
C ASP A 298 7.29 -9.16 4.24
N ARG A 299 7.53 -8.28 3.26
CA ARG A 299 6.59 -8.00 2.15
C ARG A 299 7.24 -8.21 0.80
N GLY A 300 6.49 -8.87 -0.08
CA GLY A 300 6.84 -9.14 -1.47
C GLY A 300 5.71 -8.80 -2.42
N ARG A 301 5.83 -9.25 -3.66
CA ARG A 301 4.78 -9.19 -4.69
C ARG A 301 4.55 -10.59 -5.25
N ALA A 302 3.29 -11.02 -5.29
CA ALA A 302 2.87 -12.28 -5.90
C ALA A 302 2.14 -12.00 -7.21
N LEU A 303 2.60 -12.58 -8.31
CA LEU A 303 1.87 -12.60 -9.57
C LEU A 303 1.03 -13.88 -9.64
N SER A 304 -0.28 -13.74 -9.56
CA SER A 304 -1.26 -14.84 -9.57
C SER A 304 -2.25 -14.61 -10.70
N VAL A 305 -2.47 -15.61 -11.54
CA VAL A 305 -3.14 -15.47 -12.84
C VAL A 305 -4.65 -15.38 -12.65
N LEU A 306 -5.27 -16.37 -12.01
CA LEU A 306 -6.72 -16.43 -11.83
C LEU A 306 -7.19 -15.31 -10.89
N ALA A 307 -6.47 -15.10 -9.78
CA ALA A 307 -6.74 -14.04 -8.83
C ALA A 307 -6.64 -12.63 -9.44
N SER A 308 -5.76 -12.40 -10.42
CA SER A 308 -5.67 -11.09 -11.10
C SER A 308 -6.91 -10.72 -11.92
N MET A 309 -7.76 -11.70 -12.26
CA MET A 309 -9.04 -11.48 -12.96
C MET A 309 -10.15 -10.97 -12.02
N MET A 310 -9.91 -10.82 -10.72
CA MET A 310 -10.86 -10.15 -9.81
C MET A 310 -10.83 -8.64 -10.04
N ASN A 311 -11.97 -8.08 -10.47
CA ASN A 311 -12.07 -6.66 -10.78
C ASN A 311 -12.25 -5.79 -9.53
N HIS A 312 -12.15 -4.48 -9.71
CA HIS A 312 -12.25 -3.54 -8.58
C HIS A 312 -13.68 -3.10 -8.26
N SER A 313 -14.01 -3.05 -6.97
CA SER A 313 -15.04 -2.16 -6.43
C SER A 313 -14.56 -1.49 -5.14
N CYS A 314 -14.99 -0.25 -4.89
CA CYS A 314 -14.83 0.39 -3.57
C CYS A 314 -15.86 -0.12 -2.53
N LEU A 315 -16.73 -1.04 -2.95
CA LEU A 315 -17.62 -1.88 -2.15
C LEU A 315 -17.34 -3.35 -2.54
N PRO A 316 -16.31 -4.00 -1.97
CA PRO A 316 -15.94 -5.35 -2.35
C PRO A 316 -16.91 -6.41 -1.81
N ASN A 317 -17.12 -7.49 -2.57
CA ASN A 317 -17.81 -8.71 -2.14
C ASN A 317 -16.86 -9.89 -1.89
N ALA A 318 -15.56 -9.73 -2.17
CA ALA A 318 -14.50 -10.67 -1.83
C ALA A 318 -13.28 -9.98 -1.22
N GLN A 319 -12.47 -10.75 -0.49
CA GLN A 319 -11.18 -10.35 0.04
C GLN A 319 -10.09 -11.37 -0.32
N ARG A 320 -8.83 -10.90 -0.34
CA ARG A 320 -7.65 -11.73 -0.63
C ARG A 320 -6.75 -11.85 0.60
N TRP A 321 -6.15 -13.01 0.74
CA TRP A 321 -5.15 -13.34 1.76
C TRP A 321 -3.91 -13.93 1.09
N TYR A 322 -2.77 -13.90 1.77
CA TYR A 322 -1.60 -14.70 1.43
C TYR A 322 -1.24 -15.57 2.63
N SER A 323 -1.33 -16.88 2.46
CA SER A 323 -1.24 -17.88 3.51
C SER A 323 -0.70 -19.17 2.92
N GLU A 324 0.21 -19.86 3.61
CA GLU A 324 0.77 -21.16 3.18
C GLU A 324 1.42 -21.09 1.77
N GLY A 325 2.01 -19.94 1.41
CA GLY A 325 2.58 -19.68 0.08
C GLY A 325 1.56 -19.41 -1.04
N GLN A 326 0.27 -19.40 -0.75
CA GLN A 326 -0.82 -19.26 -1.72
C GLN A 326 -1.59 -17.95 -1.56
N ILE A 327 -2.11 -17.42 -2.67
CA ILE A 327 -3.23 -16.47 -2.63
C ILE A 327 -4.51 -17.24 -2.33
N VAL A 328 -5.22 -16.84 -1.27
CA VAL A 328 -6.53 -17.39 -0.90
C VAL A 328 -7.56 -16.29 -1.06
N VAL A 329 -8.60 -16.54 -1.86
CA VAL A 329 -9.72 -15.59 -2.04
C VAL A 329 -10.93 -16.10 -1.27
N GLN A 330 -11.59 -15.21 -0.54
CA GLN A 330 -12.75 -15.51 0.28
C GLN A 330 -13.88 -14.50 0.01
N ALA A 331 -15.12 -14.98 -0.08
CA ALA A 331 -16.28 -14.11 -0.13
C ALA A 331 -16.42 -13.32 1.19
N SER A 332 -16.55 -11.99 1.12
CA SER A 332 -16.86 -11.16 2.30
C SER A 332 -18.36 -11.04 2.54
N ARG A 333 -19.18 -11.26 1.51
CA ARG A 333 -20.66 -11.28 1.57
C ARG A 333 -21.17 -12.48 0.78
N ASP A 334 -22.48 -12.69 0.82
CA ASP A 334 -23.13 -13.57 -0.13
C ASP A 334 -23.01 -12.97 -1.56
N ILE A 335 -22.90 -13.83 -2.57
CA ILE A 335 -22.75 -13.45 -3.99
C ILE A 335 -23.64 -14.38 -4.80
N ALA A 336 -24.60 -13.85 -5.56
CA ALA A 336 -25.47 -14.68 -6.39
C ALA A 336 -24.74 -15.21 -7.66
N GLU A 337 -25.30 -16.25 -8.27
CA GLU A 337 -24.82 -16.80 -9.54
C GLU A 337 -24.65 -15.71 -10.63
N GLY A 338 -23.52 -15.79 -11.34
CA GLY A 338 -23.22 -14.90 -12.46
C GLY A 338 -22.73 -13.49 -12.07
N CYS A 339 -22.80 -13.10 -10.80
CA CYS A 339 -22.32 -11.80 -10.35
C CYS A 339 -20.79 -11.71 -10.26
N PRO A 340 -20.18 -10.53 -10.53
CA PRO A 340 -18.74 -10.37 -10.56
C PRO A 340 -18.10 -10.52 -9.17
N ILE A 341 -16.90 -11.12 -9.14
CA ILE A 341 -16.06 -11.17 -7.95
C ILE A 341 -15.21 -9.91 -7.89
N LEU A 342 -15.41 -9.12 -6.84
CA LEU A 342 -14.94 -7.74 -6.74
C LEU A 342 -14.15 -7.51 -5.45
N ILE A 343 -12.92 -7.00 -5.59
CA ILE A 343 -12.00 -6.73 -4.48
C ILE A 343 -11.61 -5.24 -4.40
N ASN A 344 -11.10 -4.81 -3.24
CA ASN A 344 -10.54 -3.47 -3.10
C ASN A 344 -9.08 -3.43 -3.61
N TYR A 345 -8.83 -2.58 -4.61
CA TYR A 345 -7.49 -2.23 -5.12
C TYR A 345 -6.88 -1.04 -4.36
N THR A 346 -7.68 -0.31 -3.58
CA THR A 346 -7.31 0.90 -2.84
C THR A 346 -7.36 0.65 -1.33
N GLN A 347 -7.07 1.65 -0.50
CA GLN A 347 -7.31 1.57 0.94
C GLN A 347 -8.76 2.00 1.25
N THR A 348 -9.49 1.20 2.03
CA THR A 348 -10.92 1.39 2.33
C THR A 348 -11.29 2.77 2.84
N LEU A 349 -10.52 3.29 3.81
CA LEU A 349 -10.82 4.56 4.45
C LEU A 349 -10.65 5.76 3.50
N TRP A 350 -9.81 5.69 2.46
CA TRP A 350 -9.54 6.83 1.58
C TRP A 350 -10.82 7.41 0.96
N GLY A 351 -10.94 8.74 0.96
CA GLY A 351 -11.99 9.46 0.26
C GLY A 351 -11.92 9.31 -1.28
N THR A 352 -13.02 9.62 -1.96
CA THR A 352 -13.25 9.36 -3.39
C THR A 352 -12.15 9.93 -4.29
N GLN A 353 -11.68 11.16 -4.05
CA GLN A 353 -10.62 11.76 -4.87
C GLN A 353 -9.27 11.02 -4.73
N ALA A 354 -8.94 10.53 -3.53
CA ALA A 354 -7.72 9.75 -3.30
C ALA A 354 -7.81 8.36 -3.96
N ARG A 355 -8.96 7.67 -3.85
CA ARG A 355 -9.21 6.40 -4.56
C ARG A 355 -9.13 6.59 -6.08
N ALA A 356 -9.81 7.60 -6.61
CA ALA A 356 -9.82 7.89 -8.04
C ALA A 356 -8.40 8.17 -8.58
N THR A 357 -7.63 9.02 -7.89
CA THR A 357 -6.24 9.36 -8.25
C THR A 357 -5.33 8.13 -8.25
N HIS A 358 -5.46 7.25 -7.25
CA HIS A 358 -4.69 6.00 -7.20
C HIS A 358 -5.04 5.08 -8.38
N LEU A 359 -6.33 4.84 -8.63
CA LEU A 359 -6.79 3.96 -9.69
C LEU A 359 -6.40 4.48 -11.09
N SER A 360 -6.53 5.78 -11.35
CA SER A 360 -6.12 6.36 -12.63
C SER A 360 -4.61 6.29 -12.85
N THR A 361 -3.82 6.42 -11.78
CA THR A 361 -2.35 6.41 -11.85
C THR A 361 -1.78 5.01 -12.01
N PHE A 362 -2.21 4.06 -11.18
CA PHE A 362 -1.57 2.73 -11.09
C PHE A 362 -2.32 1.64 -11.86
N LYS A 363 -3.62 1.81 -12.12
CA LYS A 363 -4.50 0.83 -12.80
C LYS A 363 -5.23 1.40 -14.04
N MET A 364 -4.98 2.67 -14.39
CA MET A 364 -5.41 3.32 -15.64
C MET A 364 -6.91 3.29 -15.98
N PHE A 365 -7.77 3.25 -14.96
CA PHE A 365 -9.23 3.43 -15.07
C PHE A 365 -9.77 4.33 -13.95
N LEU A 366 -11.04 4.76 -14.08
CA LEU A 366 -11.79 5.47 -13.03
C LEU A 366 -12.96 4.60 -12.55
N CYS A 367 -13.08 4.40 -11.25
CA CYS A 367 -14.13 3.58 -10.66
C CYS A 367 -15.50 4.28 -10.71
N LYS A 368 -16.54 3.53 -11.09
CA LYS A 368 -17.94 3.98 -11.19
C LYS A 368 -18.91 3.19 -10.29
N CYS A 369 -18.40 2.51 -9.24
CA CYS A 369 -19.27 1.85 -8.26
C CYS A 369 -20.10 2.86 -7.45
N GLU A 370 -21.15 2.40 -6.78
CA GLU A 370 -22.14 3.25 -6.08
C GLU A 370 -21.47 4.26 -5.13
N ARG A 371 -20.52 3.81 -4.29
CA ARG A 371 -19.74 4.69 -3.38
C ARG A 371 -18.92 5.78 -4.09
N CYS A 372 -18.58 5.61 -5.37
CA CYS A 372 -17.89 6.63 -6.16
C CYS A 372 -18.86 7.52 -6.97
N ALA A 373 -20.10 7.09 -7.15
CA ALA A 373 -21.15 7.88 -7.79
C ALA A 373 -21.91 8.78 -6.80
N ASP A 374 -21.97 8.37 -5.52
CA ASP A 374 -22.56 9.14 -4.42
C ASP A 374 -21.54 10.13 -3.80
N PRO A 375 -21.80 11.46 -3.83
CA PRO A 375 -20.93 12.46 -3.20
C PRO A 375 -20.83 12.34 -1.67
N THR A 376 -21.82 11.71 -1.02
CA THR A 376 -21.82 11.45 0.41
C THR A 376 -21.06 10.16 0.79
N GLU A 377 -20.61 9.38 -0.20
CA GLU A 377 -20.02 8.05 -0.02
C GLU A 377 -20.91 7.12 0.82
N LEU A 378 -22.18 6.93 0.41
CA LEU A 378 -23.21 6.17 1.11
C LEU A 378 -23.51 6.72 2.51
N GLY A 379 -23.58 8.05 2.64
CA GLY A 379 -23.76 8.74 3.92
C GLY A 379 -22.55 8.71 4.86
N SER A 380 -21.43 8.04 4.51
CA SER A 380 -20.24 7.97 5.37
C SER A 380 -19.47 9.29 5.47
N HIS A 381 -19.66 10.20 4.52
CA HIS A 381 -19.06 11.54 4.47
C HIS A 381 -17.52 11.58 4.57
N LEU A 382 -16.85 10.49 4.19
CA LEU A 382 -15.38 10.37 4.24
C LEU A 382 -14.65 11.48 3.46
N SER A 383 -15.19 11.95 2.33
CA SER A 383 -14.65 13.07 1.53
C SER A 383 -15.24 14.44 1.87
N SER A 384 -16.15 14.55 2.84
CA SER A 384 -16.77 15.82 3.23
C SER A 384 -15.97 16.47 4.37
N VAL A 385 -15.83 17.80 4.36
CA VAL A 385 -15.09 18.53 5.41
C VAL A 385 -16.02 19.43 6.22
N ARG A 386 -15.69 19.73 7.48
CA ARG A 386 -16.49 20.63 8.35
C ARG A 386 -16.67 22.01 7.72
N CYS A 387 -17.91 22.48 7.62
CA CYS A 387 -18.22 23.87 7.26
C CYS A 387 -17.81 24.82 8.41
N ARG A 388 -17.18 25.97 8.09
CA ARG A 388 -16.73 26.95 9.10
C ARG A 388 -17.68 28.14 9.29
N GLU A 389 -18.66 28.31 8.41
CA GLU A 389 -19.62 29.43 8.48
C GLU A 389 -20.76 29.15 9.46
N CYS A 390 -21.20 27.89 9.54
CA CYS A 390 -22.26 27.45 10.44
C CYS A 390 -21.80 26.41 11.47
N ASP A 391 -20.59 25.83 11.32
CA ASP A 391 -19.94 24.88 12.24
C ASP A 391 -20.68 23.53 12.51
N ASP A 392 -21.96 23.42 12.15
CA ASP A 392 -22.88 22.32 12.43
C ASP A 392 -22.99 21.22 11.34
N ASP A 393 -22.54 21.49 10.10
CA ASP A 393 -22.73 20.59 8.95
C ASP A 393 -21.48 20.55 8.04
N LEU A 394 -21.55 19.73 6.98
CA LEU A 394 -20.43 19.33 6.15
C LEU A 394 -20.50 19.92 4.75
N LEU A 395 -19.34 20.38 4.27
CA LEU A 395 -19.03 20.70 2.88
C LEU A 395 -18.86 19.39 2.11
N VAL A 396 -19.92 18.97 1.41
CA VAL A 396 -19.96 17.76 0.60
C VAL A 396 -19.33 18.04 -0.78
N PRO A 397 -18.58 17.09 -1.37
CA PRO A 397 -18.08 17.23 -2.74
C PRO A 397 -19.22 17.38 -3.76
N PRO A 398 -18.94 17.99 -4.94
CA PRO A 398 -19.85 17.96 -6.08
C PRO A 398 -19.99 16.53 -6.66
N ALA A 399 -21.12 16.25 -7.32
CA ALA A 399 -21.32 15.02 -8.08
C ALA A 399 -20.45 14.96 -9.36
N GLU A 400 -20.05 16.11 -9.90
CA GLU A 400 -19.11 16.23 -11.01
C GLU A 400 -17.76 16.71 -10.49
N SER A 401 -16.67 16.06 -10.91
CA SER A 401 -15.31 16.17 -10.33
C SER A 401 -14.58 17.51 -10.49
N ARG A 402 -15.31 18.60 -10.81
CA ARG A 402 -14.80 19.97 -10.99
C ARG A 402 -15.71 21.08 -10.43
N GLY A 403 -16.76 20.73 -9.68
CA GLY A 403 -17.61 21.72 -9.00
C GLY A 403 -17.02 22.27 -7.69
N PRO A 404 -17.67 23.27 -7.06
CA PRO A 404 -17.38 23.66 -5.69
C PRO A 404 -17.95 22.66 -4.67
N TRP A 405 -17.26 22.49 -3.54
CA TRP A 405 -17.73 21.74 -2.38
C TRP A 405 -18.77 22.60 -1.65
N ARG A 406 -19.94 22.06 -1.30
CA ARG A 406 -21.07 22.83 -0.76
C ARG A 406 -21.56 22.32 0.58
N CYS A 407 -21.79 23.25 1.52
CA CYS A 407 -22.39 22.95 2.81
C CYS A 407 -23.88 22.66 2.62
N ARG A 408 -24.41 21.58 3.20
CA ARG A 408 -25.85 21.28 3.10
C ARG A 408 -26.70 22.23 3.96
N GLY A 409 -26.23 22.57 5.17
CA GLY A 409 -26.93 23.49 6.08
C GLY A 409 -27.00 24.95 5.59
N CYS A 410 -25.85 25.59 5.35
CA CYS A 410 -25.81 27.03 4.97
C CYS A 410 -25.57 27.32 3.48
N GLY A 411 -25.41 26.30 2.63
CA GLY A 411 -25.25 26.46 1.18
C GLY A 411 -23.90 27.02 0.69
N VAL A 412 -23.03 27.49 1.60
CA VAL A 412 -21.72 28.08 1.24
C VAL A 412 -20.89 27.11 0.40
N GLY A 413 -20.22 27.65 -0.61
CA GLY A 413 -19.36 26.90 -1.53
C GLY A 413 -17.90 27.29 -1.38
N ILE A 414 -17.00 26.30 -1.32
CA ILE A 414 -15.54 26.52 -1.46
C ILE A 414 -14.99 25.72 -2.65
N ASP A 415 -13.85 26.13 -3.18
CA ASP A 415 -13.19 25.45 -4.29
C ASP A 415 -12.45 24.18 -3.85
N CYS A 416 -12.16 23.30 -4.81
CA CYS A 416 -11.46 22.04 -4.56
C CYS A 416 -10.01 22.23 -4.11
N GLY A 417 -9.33 23.31 -4.49
CA GLY A 417 -7.96 23.62 -4.09
C GLY A 417 -7.85 23.99 -2.62
N THR A 418 -8.79 24.79 -2.10
CA THR A 418 -8.92 25.07 -0.66
C THR A 418 -9.12 23.79 0.14
N VAL A 419 -10.00 22.88 -0.33
CA VAL A 419 -10.20 21.56 0.31
C VAL A 419 -8.93 20.72 0.24
N GLU A 420 -8.26 20.64 -0.91
CA GLU A 420 -7.00 19.92 -1.05
C GLU A 420 -5.92 20.42 -0.08
N ILE A 421 -5.81 21.74 0.13
CA ILE A 421 -4.87 22.33 1.07
C ILE A 421 -5.19 21.90 2.51
N MET A 422 -6.47 21.97 2.93
CA MET A 422 -6.91 21.51 4.25
C MET A 422 -6.63 20.02 4.46
N VAL A 423 -6.99 19.18 3.49
CA VAL A 423 -6.78 17.72 3.54
C VAL A 423 -5.30 17.37 3.53
N ARG A 424 -4.47 18.06 2.75
CA ARG A 424 -3.00 17.88 2.70
C ARG A 424 -2.32 18.27 4.01
N ALA A 425 -2.75 19.36 4.64
CA ALA A 425 -2.27 19.76 5.96
C ALA A 425 -2.60 18.70 7.03
N GLY A 426 -3.85 18.22 7.06
CA GLY A 426 -4.27 17.18 7.99
C GLY A 426 -3.59 15.82 7.75
N ALA A 427 -3.45 15.40 6.49
CA ALA A 427 -2.69 14.20 6.13
C ALA A 427 -1.19 14.32 6.52
N GLY A 428 -0.63 15.53 6.52
CA GLY A 428 0.69 15.81 7.06
C GLY A 428 0.80 15.46 8.55
N ALA A 429 -0.23 15.69 9.37
CA ALA A 429 -0.22 15.32 10.77
C ALA A 429 -0.28 13.80 11.02
N LEU A 430 -0.87 13.02 10.12
CA LEU A 430 -0.85 11.54 10.19
C LEU A 430 0.56 10.94 10.15
N SER A 431 1.54 11.66 9.62
CA SER A 431 2.95 11.21 9.67
C SER A 431 3.46 11.07 11.11
N LYS A 432 3.04 11.98 11.99
CA LYS A 432 3.51 12.10 13.38
C LYS A 432 2.91 11.05 14.32
N LEU A 433 1.79 10.41 13.92
CA LEU A 433 1.08 9.45 14.78
C LEU A 433 1.82 8.13 14.98
N HIS A 434 2.81 7.80 14.15
CA HIS A 434 3.51 6.51 14.21
C HIS A 434 4.31 6.30 15.50
N GLU A 435 4.90 7.38 16.01
CA GLU A 435 5.78 7.40 17.18
C GLU A 435 5.16 8.20 18.34
N ALA A 436 3.89 8.61 18.19
CA ALA A 436 3.15 9.35 19.19
C ALA A 436 2.65 8.43 20.32
N ASP A 437 2.79 8.89 21.56
CA ASP A 437 2.09 8.31 22.71
C ASP A 437 0.58 8.59 22.64
N ILE A 438 -0.18 7.94 23.53
CA ILE A 438 -1.64 8.03 23.57
C ILE A 438 -2.11 9.48 23.75
N THR A 439 -1.39 10.28 24.54
CA THR A 439 -1.66 11.70 24.78
C THR A 439 -1.49 12.54 23.52
N THR A 440 -0.34 12.43 22.86
CA THR A 440 0.02 13.18 21.64
C THR A 440 -0.87 12.78 20.48
N ALA A 441 -1.17 11.48 20.33
CA ALA A 441 -2.10 10.98 19.33
C ALA A 441 -3.54 11.46 19.58
N SER A 442 -3.99 11.55 20.84
CA SER A 442 -5.28 12.15 21.21
C SER A 442 -5.34 13.65 20.86
N LEU A 443 -4.29 14.42 21.16
CA LEU A 443 -4.21 15.86 20.82
C LEU A 443 -4.22 16.11 19.29
N ILE A 444 -3.50 15.27 18.52
CA ILE A 444 -3.52 15.33 17.06
C ILE A 444 -4.91 14.99 16.51
N LEU A 445 -5.59 13.97 17.07
CA LEU A 445 -6.96 13.62 16.69
C LEU A 445 -7.94 14.78 16.95
N GLU A 446 -7.89 15.44 18.11
CA GLU A 446 -8.74 16.59 18.42
C GLU A 446 -8.47 17.81 17.54
N HIS A 447 -7.21 18.04 17.14
CA HIS A 447 -6.89 19.06 16.15
C HIS A 447 -7.50 18.71 14.77
N LEU A 448 -7.35 17.46 14.32
CA LEU A 448 -7.88 17.01 13.03
C LEU A 448 -9.42 17.05 12.97
N LYS A 449 -10.11 16.68 14.06
CA LYS A 449 -11.57 16.83 14.20
C LYS A 449 -12.02 18.28 13.98
N LYS A 450 -11.31 19.25 14.57
CA LYS A 450 -11.62 20.69 14.44
C LYS A 450 -11.36 21.23 13.03
N VAL A 451 -10.30 20.77 12.35
CA VAL A 451 -9.93 21.24 11.01
C VAL A 451 -10.76 20.60 9.89
N LEU A 452 -11.13 19.32 10.01
CA LEU A 452 -11.72 18.52 8.93
C LEU A 452 -13.11 17.94 9.24
N GLY A 453 -13.52 17.84 10.51
CA GLY A 453 -14.81 17.24 10.91
C GLY A 453 -14.72 15.75 11.24
N HIS A 454 -15.64 15.29 12.10
CA HIS A 454 -15.59 13.97 12.75
C HIS A 454 -15.61 12.75 11.82
N SER A 455 -16.21 12.87 10.63
CA SER A 455 -16.38 11.79 9.64
C SER A 455 -15.26 11.72 8.60
N HIS A 456 -14.47 12.78 8.42
CA HIS A 456 -13.54 12.88 7.31
C HIS A 456 -12.44 11.81 7.36
N TYR A 457 -12.01 11.27 6.21
CA TYR A 457 -11.14 10.08 6.19
C TYR A 457 -9.81 10.22 6.92
N VAL A 458 -9.23 11.42 6.94
CA VAL A 458 -8.01 11.72 7.71
C VAL A 458 -8.27 11.59 9.22
N VAL A 459 -9.46 11.95 9.70
CA VAL A 459 -9.85 11.75 11.11
C VAL A 459 -10.10 10.27 11.37
N MET A 460 -10.68 9.51 10.45
CA MET A 460 -10.83 8.05 10.56
C MET A 460 -9.48 7.32 10.61
N GLN A 461 -8.51 7.75 9.80
CA GLN A 461 -7.13 7.25 9.87
C GLN A 461 -6.45 7.62 11.19
N ALA A 462 -6.71 8.81 11.74
CA ALA A 462 -6.21 9.21 13.06
C ALA A 462 -6.85 8.41 14.22
N LYS A 463 -8.16 8.12 14.14
CA LYS A 463 -8.87 7.23 15.09
C LYS A 463 -8.29 5.82 15.06
N GLN A 464 -8.12 5.25 13.86
CA GLN A 464 -7.51 3.91 13.68
C GLN A 464 -6.06 3.87 14.18
N ALA A 465 -5.30 4.95 13.97
CA ALA A 465 -3.94 5.07 14.49
C ALA A 465 -3.89 5.09 16.01
N LEU A 466 -4.68 5.95 16.66
CA LEU A 466 -4.77 6.03 18.12
C LEU A 466 -5.23 4.69 18.74
N LEU A 467 -6.22 4.02 18.13
CA LEU A 467 -6.67 2.69 18.55
C LEU A 467 -5.56 1.63 18.44
N HIS A 468 -4.72 1.69 17.40
CA HIS A 468 -3.55 0.82 17.25
C HIS A 468 -2.48 1.11 18.31
N THR A 469 -2.23 2.38 18.64
CA THR A 469 -1.30 2.76 19.72
C THR A 469 -1.78 2.24 21.08
N ILE A 470 -3.07 2.38 21.39
CA ILE A 470 -3.66 1.91 22.65
C ILE A 470 -3.63 0.38 22.75
N VAL A 471 -4.06 -0.35 21.71
CA VAL A 471 -4.32 -1.80 21.84
C VAL A 471 -3.17 -2.70 21.35
N MET A 472 -2.38 -2.26 20.37
CA MET A 472 -1.34 -3.10 19.74
C MET A 472 0.08 -2.71 20.17
N ASN A 473 0.31 -1.45 20.56
CA ASN A 473 1.64 -0.94 20.90
C ASN A 473 1.85 -0.76 22.42
N SER A 474 0.81 -0.97 23.24
CA SER A 474 0.84 -0.75 24.70
C SER A 474 0.45 -2.01 25.46
N LYS A 475 0.94 -2.15 26.70
CA LYS A 475 0.46 -3.19 27.63
C LYS A 475 -0.86 -2.73 28.25
N LEU A 476 -1.96 -3.39 27.89
CA LEU A 476 -3.31 -3.03 28.35
C LEU A 476 -3.45 -3.00 29.87
N GLN A 477 -2.68 -3.82 30.59
CA GLN A 477 -2.68 -3.87 32.06
C GLN A 477 -2.12 -2.59 32.70
N ASP A 478 -1.19 -1.92 32.02
CA ASP A 478 -0.49 -0.72 32.52
C ASP A 478 -1.27 0.57 32.20
N LEU A 479 -2.35 0.49 31.41
CA LEU A 479 -3.14 1.65 30.97
C LEU A 479 -4.22 2.07 31.98
N ALA A 480 -4.54 3.37 31.99
CA ALA A 480 -5.72 3.90 32.67
C ALA A 480 -7.01 3.40 32.00
N SER A 481 -8.05 3.11 32.78
CA SER A 481 -9.30 2.57 32.24
C SER A 481 -10.05 3.54 31.31
N GLU A 482 -9.76 4.84 31.39
CA GLU A 482 -10.21 5.85 30.43
C GLU A 482 -9.66 5.59 29.01
N ASP A 483 -8.41 5.15 28.87
CA ASP A 483 -7.84 4.81 27.55
C ASP A 483 -8.42 3.49 27.00
N LEU A 484 -8.83 2.57 27.88
CA LEU A 484 -9.56 1.36 27.48
C LEU A 484 -10.99 1.70 27.02
N LYS A 485 -11.71 2.55 27.76
CA LYS A 485 -13.05 3.05 27.39
C LYS A 485 -12.98 3.85 26.08
N LYS A 486 -11.93 4.64 25.87
CA LYS A 486 -11.58 5.31 24.60
C LYS A 486 -11.30 4.32 23.47
N ALA A 487 -10.60 3.21 23.71
CA ALA A 487 -10.38 2.16 22.70
C ALA A 487 -11.68 1.43 22.29
N VAL A 488 -12.59 1.18 23.24
CA VAL A 488 -13.95 0.67 22.94
C VAL A 488 -14.68 1.65 22.02
N TYR A 489 -14.80 2.92 22.41
CA TYR A 489 -15.44 3.97 21.61
C TYR A 489 -14.85 4.09 20.19
N LEU A 490 -13.52 4.14 20.07
CA LEU A 490 -12.83 4.22 18.77
C LEU A 490 -13.07 2.97 17.91
N SER A 491 -13.23 1.80 18.52
CA SER A 491 -13.51 0.56 17.79
C SER A 491 -14.96 0.51 17.30
N GLU A 492 -15.93 0.91 18.13
CA GLU A 492 -17.35 0.96 17.74
C GLU A 492 -17.59 2.01 16.63
N ASP A 493 -17.06 3.24 16.76
CA ASP A 493 -17.13 4.31 15.73
C ASP A 493 -16.52 3.88 14.38
N LEU A 494 -15.41 3.13 14.40
CA LEU A 494 -14.80 2.59 13.18
C LEU A 494 -15.54 1.36 12.62
N LEU A 495 -16.20 0.56 13.47
CA LEU A 495 -17.05 -0.56 13.05
C LEU A 495 -18.33 -0.05 12.37
N ASP A 496 -18.96 0.99 12.90
CA ASP A 496 -20.12 1.65 12.29
C ASP A 496 -19.83 2.08 10.85
N LEU A 497 -18.66 2.67 10.61
CA LEU A 497 -18.18 3.00 9.27
C LEU A 497 -18.02 1.76 8.37
N THR A 498 -17.60 0.60 8.89
CA THR A 498 -17.46 -0.61 8.05
C THR A 498 -18.79 -1.05 7.46
N PHE A 499 -19.92 -0.87 8.13
CA PHE A 499 -21.24 -1.25 7.59
C PHE A 499 -21.64 -0.43 6.36
N LEU A 500 -21.08 0.76 6.16
CA LEU A 500 -21.28 1.57 4.97
C LEU A 500 -20.29 1.24 3.85
N VAL A 501 -18.99 1.29 4.14
CA VAL A 501 -17.96 1.37 3.07
C VAL A 501 -17.16 0.09 2.83
N GLU A 502 -17.20 -0.89 3.74
CA GLU A 502 -16.65 -2.23 3.55
C GLU A 502 -17.47 -3.33 4.30
N PRO A 503 -18.81 -3.39 4.12
CA PRO A 503 -19.63 -4.32 4.88
C PRO A 503 -19.31 -5.79 4.59
N GLY A 504 -19.62 -6.64 5.56
CA GLY A 504 -19.44 -8.09 5.51
C GLY A 504 -18.28 -8.60 6.38
N ARG A 505 -17.79 -9.78 6.04
CA ARG A 505 -16.67 -10.48 6.67
C ARG A 505 -15.37 -10.00 6.05
N THR A 506 -14.82 -8.90 6.57
CA THR A 506 -13.67 -8.21 5.98
C THR A 506 -12.52 -8.07 6.98
N ARG A 507 -11.27 -8.10 6.50
CA ARG A 507 -10.07 -7.97 7.35
C ARG A 507 -10.13 -6.74 8.26
N LEU A 508 -10.62 -5.60 7.77
CA LEU A 508 -10.79 -4.39 8.57
C LEU A 508 -11.75 -4.63 9.75
N LYS A 509 -12.93 -5.22 9.50
CA LYS A 509 -13.89 -5.59 10.55
C LYS A 509 -13.24 -6.55 11.56
N GLY A 510 -12.56 -7.60 11.10
CA GLY A 510 -11.89 -8.56 11.98
C GLY A 510 -10.86 -7.93 12.91
N LEU A 511 -10.02 -7.03 12.39
CA LEU A 511 -9.05 -6.29 13.22
C LEU A 511 -9.72 -5.40 14.27
N LEU A 512 -10.79 -4.68 13.90
CA LEU A 512 -11.53 -3.84 14.85
C LEU A 512 -12.26 -4.69 15.91
N LEU A 513 -12.80 -5.85 15.55
CA LEU A 513 -13.39 -6.80 16.50
C LEU A 513 -12.34 -7.37 17.47
N TYR A 514 -11.12 -7.68 17.00
CA TYR A 514 -10.00 -8.07 17.87
C TYR A 514 -9.66 -6.96 18.87
N GLN A 515 -9.49 -5.72 18.39
CA GLN A 515 -9.08 -4.59 19.24
C GLN A 515 -10.18 -4.21 20.26
N LEU A 516 -11.45 -4.27 19.86
CA LEU A 516 -12.61 -4.11 20.74
C LEU A 516 -12.66 -5.20 21.82
N ALA A 517 -12.42 -6.47 21.44
CA ALA A 517 -12.46 -7.59 22.35
C ALA A 517 -11.31 -7.58 23.36
N GLU A 518 -10.08 -7.23 22.95
CA GLU A 518 -8.95 -7.01 23.87
C GLU A 518 -9.28 -5.93 24.93
N ALA A 519 -9.77 -4.75 24.49
CA ALA A 519 -10.12 -3.66 25.40
C ALA A 519 -11.25 -4.04 26.39
N HIS A 520 -12.29 -4.72 25.91
CA HIS A 520 -13.36 -5.25 26.78
C HIS A 520 -12.86 -6.35 27.73
N THR A 521 -11.91 -7.20 27.31
CA THR A 521 -11.36 -8.29 28.13
C THR A 521 -10.59 -7.74 29.33
N GLU A 522 -9.78 -6.69 29.12
CA GLU A 522 -9.06 -6.02 30.20
C GLU A 522 -9.99 -5.22 31.13
N LEU A 523 -11.01 -4.53 30.60
CA LEU A 523 -12.04 -3.88 31.43
C LEU A 523 -12.80 -4.89 32.31
N LEU A 524 -13.26 -6.00 31.71
CA LEU A 524 -13.93 -7.09 32.42
C LEU A 524 -13.06 -7.65 33.55
N ARG A 525 -11.76 -7.86 33.29
CA ARG A 525 -10.77 -8.31 34.28
C ARG A 525 -10.57 -7.33 35.45
N ARG A 526 -10.89 -6.04 35.27
CA ARG A 526 -10.85 -5.00 36.34
C ARG A 526 -12.14 -4.93 37.16
N GLY A 527 -13.20 -5.62 36.74
CA GLY A 527 -14.56 -5.42 37.28
C GLY A 527 -15.29 -4.23 36.65
N GLU A 528 -14.74 -3.63 35.60
CA GLU A 528 -15.30 -2.47 34.90
C GLU A 528 -16.07 -2.85 33.63
N SER A 529 -16.85 -1.90 33.12
CA SER A 529 -17.34 -1.93 31.74
C SER A 529 -17.25 -0.53 31.10
N ALA A 530 -17.46 -0.47 29.79
CA ALA A 530 -17.65 0.79 29.06
C ALA A 530 -19.14 0.95 28.74
N GLU A 531 -19.65 2.19 28.75
CA GLU A 531 -20.96 2.46 28.15
C GLU A 531 -20.94 2.09 26.66
N GLU A 532 -21.95 1.36 26.17
CA GLU A 532 -22.10 1.11 24.74
C GLU A 532 -22.21 2.44 23.99
N HIS A 533 -21.49 2.59 22.86
CA HIS A 533 -21.60 3.81 22.08
C HIS A 533 -23.02 3.98 21.56
N LYS A 534 -23.75 4.96 22.11
CA LYS A 534 -25.05 5.45 21.61
C LYS A 534 -24.90 6.26 20.30
N GLY A 535 -23.86 5.97 19.52
CA GLY A 535 -23.80 6.37 18.11
C GLY A 535 -25.06 5.87 17.42
N GLY A 536 -25.56 6.65 16.46
CA GLY A 536 -26.76 6.28 15.74
C GLY A 536 -26.49 5.00 14.97
N LYS A 537 -26.96 3.85 15.50
CA LYS A 537 -26.88 2.55 14.84
C LYS A 537 -27.43 2.72 13.44
N ILE A 538 -26.56 2.76 12.43
CA ILE A 538 -26.97 2.86 11.04
C ILE A 538 -27.52 1.48 10.67
N THR A 539 -28.81 1.29 10.92
CA THR A 539 -29.47 0.03 10.64
C THR A 539 -29.59 -0.17 9.13
N LYS A 540 -29.96 -1.39 8.74
CA LYS A 540 -30.32 -1.70 7.34
C LYS A 540 -31.51 -0.86 6.84
N ASP A 541 -32.26 -0.24 7.73
CA ASP A 541 -33.44 0.58 7.45
C ASP A 541 -33.10 2.08 7.31
N ASP A 542 -32.10 2.58 8.05
CA ASP A 542 -31.59 3.97 7.96
C ASP A 542 -30.91 4.24 6.61
N VAL A 543 -30.32 3.21 5.99
CA VAL A 543 -29.87 3.24 4.59
C VAL A 543 -31.08 3.07 3.65
N GLY A 544 -32.05 3.99 3.80
CA GLY A 544 -33.21 4.22 2.93
C GLY A 544 -33.80 2.99 2.25
N GLY A 545 -34.33 2.06 3.05
CA GLY A 545 -34.72 0.69 2.70
C GLY A 545 -35.14 0.41 1.23
N ARG A 546 -34.15 0.20 0.36
CA ARG A 546 -34.35 -0.51 -0.91
C ARG A 546 -34.19 -2.00 -0.68
N LYS A 547 -35.24 -2.76 -0.97
CA LYS A 547 -35.13 -4.20 -1.27
C LYS A 547 -34.38 -4.37 -2.60
N SER A 548 -33.05 -4.29 -2.54
CA SER A 548 -32.13 -4.49 -3.67
C SER A 548 -31.50 -5.88 -3.70
N GLU A 549 -31.62 -6.64 -2.60
CA GLU A 549 -31.58 -8.10 -2.58
C GLU A 549 -32.55 -8.62 -3.65
N GLY A 550 -32.02 -9.19 -4.75
CA GLY A 550 -32.78 -9.63 -5.91
C GLY A 550 -33.11 -8.58 -7.00
N ARG A 551 -32.58 -7.34 -6.93
CA ARG A 551 -32.80 -6.32 -8.01
C ARG A 551 -31.53 -5.67 -8.56
N MET A 552 -30.38 -5.74 -7.88
CA MET A 552 -29.14 -5.12 -8.37
C MET A 552 -28.49 -5.87 -9.55
N GLU A 553 -28.84 -7.15 -9.75
CA GLU A 553 -27.98 -8.10 -10.46
C GLU A 553 -28.34 -8.26 -11.96
N LYS A 554 -29.52 -7.77 -12.39
CA LYS A 554 -29.99 -7.90 -13.78
C LYS A 554 -29.68 -6.68 -14.66
N SER A 555 -29.57 -5.49 -14.08
CA SER A 555 -29.34 -4.23 -14.81
C SER A 555 -27.98 -4.15 -15.50
N LEU A 556 -27.01 -4.97 -15.08
CA LEU A 556 -25.71 -5.14 -15.77
C LEU A 556 -25.76 -6.13 -16.94
N VAL A 557 -26.83 -6.90 -17.08
CA VAL A 557 -27.04 -7.89 -18.16
C VAL A 557 -27.89 -7.29 -19.28
N ASP A 558 -28.96 -6.57 -18.93
CA ASP A 558 -29.92 -6.03 -19.90
C ASP A 558 -29.32 -4.98 -20.85
N GLY A 559 -28.16 -4.40 -20.52
CA GLY A 559 -27.43 -3.46 -21.39
C GLY A 559 -26.76 -4.08 -22.63
N ALA A 560 -26.78 -5.41 -22.77
CA ALA A 560 -26.10 -6.13 -23.85
C ALA A 560 -27.02 -6.62 -24.99
N ASN A 561 -28.32 -6.29 -24.98
CA ASN A 561 -29.32 -6.97 -25.81
C ASN A 561 -30.36 -6.03 -26.48
N LEU A 562 -29.90 -4.91 -27.06
CA LEU A 562 -30.73 -3.96 -27.81
C LEU A 562 -30.08 -3.51 -29.13
N ASP A 563 -29.75 -4.45 -30.01
CA ASP A 563 -29.48 -4.15 -31.43
C ASP A 563 -30.09 -5.25 -32.32
N GLY A 564 -31.36 -5.08 -32.71
CA GLY A 564 -32.14 -6.22 -33.21
C GLY A 564 -33.55 -5.98 -33.74
N LYS A 565 -33.92 -4.77 -34.16
CA LYS A 565 -35.08 -4.53 -35.09
C LYS A 565 -35.13 -3.09 -35.61
N ARG A 566 -34.99 -2.93 -36.93
CA ARG A 566 -35.35 -1.71 -37.67
C ARG A 566 -36.56 -2.01 -38.56
N GLU A 567 -37.76 -1.63 -38.13
CA GLU A 567 -38.96 -1.67 -38.97
C GLU A 567 -39.63 -0.30 -39.09
N ASN A 568 -39.15 0.41 -40.12
CA ASN A 568 -39.85 1.39 -40.96
C ASN A 568 -41.36 1.61 -40.68
N THR A 569 -41.72 2.79 -40.16
CA THR A 569 -43.02 3.43 -40.42
C THR A 569 -42.85 4.93 -40.69
N ARG A 570 -43.61 5.46 -41.64
CA ARG A 570 -43.73 6.90 -41.96
C ARG A 570 -44.97 7.46 -41.24
N GLY A 571 -44.91 8.72 -40.79
CA GLY A 571 -46.07 9.41 -40.22
C GLY A 571 -45.94 10.94 -40.24
N ASN A 572 -47.02 11.62 -40.65
CA ASN A 572 -47.15 13.08 -40.70
C ASN A 572 -46.91 13.75 -39.33
N VAL A 573 -46.19 14.88 -39.23
CA VAL A 573 -46.64 16.25 -39.56
C VAL A 573 -47.84 16.72 -38.73
N GLU A 574 -47.58 17.64 -37.79
CA GLU A 574 -48.31 18.92 -37.77
C GLU A 574 -47.49 20.04 -37.09
N SER A 575 -47.94 21.30 -37.17
CA SER A 575 -47.09 22.48 -36.94
C SER A 575 -47.79 23.67 -36.30
N ARG A 576 -47.10 24.39 -35.40
CA ARG A 576 -47.23 25.83 -35.09
C ARG A 576 -45.86 26.30 -34.57
N LYS A 577 -45.21 27.34 -35.13
CA LYS A 577 -45.56 28.79 -35.20
C LYS A 577 -45.48 29.47 -33.82
N GLU A 578 -44.84 30.64 -33.64
CA GLU A 578 -44.25 31.58 -34.63
C GLU A 578 -43.26 32.59 -33.99
N LYS A 579 -42.24 33.04 -34.77
CA LYS A 579 -41.45 34.30 -34.63
C LYS A 579 -40.59 34.47 -33.33
N GLY A 580 -39.53 35.31 -33.29
CA GLY A 580 -38.97 36.23 -34.29
C GLY A 580 -38.56 37.59 -33.66
N GLU A 581 -37.67 38.44 -34.19
CA GLU A 581 -36.73 38.40 -35.34
C GLU A 581 -35.71 39.58 -35.21
N ARG A 582 -34.62 39.78 -36.00
CA ARG A 582 -33.65 38.90 -36.72
C ARG A 582 -32.64 39.75 -37.54
N SER A 583 -31.82 40.59 -36.90
CA SER A 583 -30.81 41.45 -37.59
C SER A 583 -29.39 40.85 -37.48
N GLN A 584 -28.84 40.28 -38.56
CA GLN A 584 -27.98 40.94 -39.57
C GLN A 584 -26.63 41.45 -38.98
N VAL A 585 -25.48 40.82 -39.26
CA VAL A 585 -24.77 40.61 -40.55
C VAL A 585 -24.09 41.89 -41.05
N ASP A 586 -22.76 41.91 -41.00
CA ASP A 586 -21.94 41.88 -42.23
C ASP A 586 -20.48 41.48 -41.94
N GLY A 587 -19.70 41.17 -42.98
CA GLY A 587 -18.27 40.82 -42.87
C GLY A 587 -17.43 41.40 -44.01
N LYS A 588 -16.12 41.62 -43.77
CA LYS A 588 -15.12 42.02 -44.79
C LYS A 588 -13.70 41.72 -44.31
N SER A 589 -12.74 41.76 -45.24
CA SER A 589 -11.45 41.08 -45.11
C SER A 589 -10.24 41.85 -45.65
N LEU A 590 -9.06 41.43 -45.18
CA LEU A 590 -7.71 41.57 -45.76
C LEU A 590 -7.01 42.96 -45.73
N GLU A 591 -5.77 42.87 -45.22
CA GLU A 591 -4.50 43.48 -45.67
C GLU A 591 -4.32 45.01 -45.74
N GLY A 592 -3.23 45.47 -45.11
CA GLY A 592 -2.87 46.88 -44.95
C GLY A 592 -1.36 47.15 -44.81
N LYS A 593 -0.56 46.67 -45.78
CA LYS A 593 0.87 46.99 -46.02
C LYS A 593 1.95 46.44 -45.07
N ARG A 594 3.12 46.22 -45.67
CA ARG A 594 4.40 45.79 -45.08
C ARG A 594 5.38 46.98 -44.94
N GLU A 595 6.59 46.64 -44.50
CA GLU A 595 7.87 47.28 -44.83
C GLU A 595 8.25 48.58 -44.11
N SER A 596 9.11 48.40 -43.10
CA SER A 596 10.50 48.84 -43.26
C SER A 596 11.48 47.72 -42.85
N ILE A 597 12.74 47.85 -43.23
CA ILE A 597 13.79 46.81 -43.31
C ILE A 597 14.82 47.07 -42.19
N ARG A 598 15.07 46.12 -41.26
CA ARG A 598 16.09 45.04 -41.27
C ARG A 598 17.55 45.54 -41.14
N GLY A 599 18.21 45.05 -40.10
CA GLY A 599 19.61 45.28 -39.67
C GLY A 599 19.65 44.94 -38.16
N GLU A 600 20.38 43.94 -37.67
CA GLU A 600 21.85 43.89 -37.53
C GLU A 600 22.37 45.04 -36.63
N GLY A 601 22.87 44.80 -35.41
CA GLY A 601 23.03 43.52 -34.70
C GLY A 601 23.48 43.69 -33.24
N GLU A 602 23.86 42.57 -32.62
CA GLU A 602 24.73 42.42 -31.44
C GLU A 602 25.01 43.67 -30.55
N SER A 603 24.31 43.79 -29.41
CA SER A 603 24.86 44.32 -28.13
C SER A 603 23.79 44.55 -27.05
N LYS A 604 23.43 43.51 -26.25
CA LYS A 604 22.84 43.70 -24.90
C LYS A 604 22.71 42.46 -23.98
N GLU A 605 23.33 41.32 -24.26
CA GLU A 605 23.46 40.22 -23.28
C GLU A 605 24.52 40.52 -22.19
N GLU A 606 24.54 41.74 -21.65
CA GLU A 606 25.46 42.11 -20.57
C GLU A 606 24.92 43.26 -19.69
N LYS A 607 23.66 43.13 -19.21
CA LYS A 607 23.10 44.00 -18.14
C LYS A 607 21.82 43.53 -17.42
N MET A 608 21.57 42.21 -17.29
CA MET A 608 20.43 41.70 -16.51
C MET A 608 20.71 40.66 -15.41
N ASN A 609 21.94 40.16 -15.25
CA ASN A 609 22.32 39.47 -14.01
C ASN A 609 22.80 40.53 -12.98
N GLY A 610 22.19 40.54 -11.79
CA GLY A 610 22.55 41.48 -10.71
C GLY A 610 21.40 42.17 -9.95
N LYS A 611 20.13 41.82 -10.21
CA LYS A 611 18.95 42.33 -9.43
C LYS A 611 17.92 41.27 -9.01
N GLY A 612 18.25 39.98 -9.15
CA GLY A 612 17.41 38.88 -8.67
C GLY A 612 17.65 38.54 -7.20
N GLU A 613 18.91 38.22 -6.86
CA GLU A 613 19.31 37.60 -5.59
C GLU A 613 18.98 38.46 -4.36
N SER A 614 19.19 39.78 -4.45
CA SER A 614 18.91 40.73 -3.35
C SER A 614 17.43 40.94 -3.02
N LYS A 615 16.50 40.31 -3.74
CA LYS A 615 15.09 40.19 -3.33
C LYS A 615 14.78 38.87 -2.61
N GLU A 616 15.35 37.75 -3.03
CA GLU A 616 15.08 36.47 -2.36
C GLU A 616 15.69 36.40 -0.96
N GLU A 617 16.91 36.91 -0.76
CA GLU A 617 17.52 37.02 0.57
C GLU A 617 16.70 37.92 1.50
N LYS A 618 16.15 39.02 0.97
CA LYS A 618 15.36 39.96 1.77
C LYS A 618 14.00 39.37 2.18
N ILE A 619 13.36 38.60 1.30
CA ILE A 619 12.11 37.88 1.61
C ILE A 619 12.37 36.76 2.63
N LYS A 620 13.49 36.04 2.54
CA LYS A 620 13.89 35.05 3.55
C LYS A 620 14.14 35.70 4.91
N GLY A 621 14.95 36.75 4.97
CA GLY A 621 15.27 37.46 6.21
C GLY A 621 14.07 38.17 6.87
N GLU A 622 13.04 38.54 6.09
CA GLU A 622 11.76 39.01 6.65
C GLU A 622 10.91 37.84 7.17
N GLY A 623 10.87 36.70 6.48
CA GLY A 623 10.16 35.49 6.92
C GLY A 623 10.75 34.84 8.19
N GLU A 624 12.07 34.70 8.28
CA GLU A 624 12.77 34.13 9.44
C GLU A 624 12.52 34.97 10.71
N ARG A 625 12.58 36.30 10.60
CA ARG A 625 12.20 37.23 11.69
C ARG A 625 10.73 37.14 12.08
N GLN A 626 9.86 36.74 11.15
CA GLN A 626 8.44 36.55 11.43
C GLN A 626 8.19 35.21 12.15
N GLU A 627 8.92 34.14 11.81
CA GLU A 627 8.92 32.89 12.60
C GLU A 627 9.47 33.08 14.02
N GLU A 628 10.61 33.77 14.19
CA GLU A 628 11.17 34.05 15.53
C GLU A 628 10.19 34.84 16.39
N LYS A 629 9.52 35.83 15.80
CA LYS A 629 8.50 36.63 16.51
C LYS A 629 7.29 35.79 16.91
N ILE A 630 6.82 34.88 16.05
CA ILE A 630 5.71 33.95 16.36
C ILE A 630 6.13 32.97 17.47
N LYS A 631 7.37 32.45 17.46
CA LYS A 631 7.90 31.60 18.53
C LYS A 631 7.93 32.35 19.87
N GLY A 632 8.49 33.55 19.90
CA GLY A 632 8.56 34.39 21.11
C GLY A 632 7.20 34.91 21.62
N GLU A 633 6.18 35.01 20.76
CA GLU A 633 4.80 35.28 21.18
C GLU A 633 4.10 34.02 21.73
N GLY A 634 4.40 32.84 21.16
CA GLY A 634 3.91 31.54 21.64
C GLY A 634 4.47 31.15 23.02
N GLU A 635 5.79 31.28 23.23
CA GLU A 635 6.45 31.01 24.53
C GLU A 635 5.87 31.90 25.64
N ARG A 636 5.61 33.18 25.34
CA ARG A 636 4.95 34.12 26.26
C ARG A 636 3.48 33.78 26.53
N GLN A 637 2.79 33.10 25.61
CA GLN A 637 1.46 32.56 25.86
C GLN A 637 1.51 31.31 26.74
N GLU A 638 2.44 30.38 26.52
CA GLU A 638 2.60 29.21 27.40
C GLU A 638 2.95 29.61 28.84
N GLU A 639 3.81 30.62 29.02
CA GLU A 639 4.17 31.13 30.35
C GLU A 639 2.98 31.82 31.04
N LYS A 640 2.17 32.61 30.30
CA LYS A 640 0.89 33.13 30.81
C LYS A 640 -0.10 32.03 31.20
N ILE A 641 -0.24 31.00 30.38
CA ILE A 641 -1.16 29.88 30.61
C ILE A 641 -0.75 29.09 31.87
N LYS A 642 0.56 28.93 32.13
CA LYS A 642 1.06 28.39 33.41
C LYS A 642 0.64 29.26 34.60
N VAL A 643 0.91 30.58 34.55
CA VAL A 643 0.63 31.49 35.67
C VAL A 643 -0.87 31.63 35.98
N GLU A 644 -1.74 31.61 34.96
CA GLU A 644 -3.19 31.59 35.16
C GLU A 644 -3.70 30.21 35.60
N GLY A 645 -3.10 29.12 35.12
CA GLY A 645 -3.41 27.75 35.52
C GLY A 645 -3.07 27.42 36.97
N GLU A 646 -2.06 28.09 37.56
CA GLU A 646 -1.75 27.95 38.99
C GLU A 646 -2.67 28.80 39.87
N ARG A 647 -3.04 30.02 39.44
CA ARG A 647 -4.00 30.86 40.18
C ARG A 647 -5.41 30.26 40.26
N LYS A 648 -5.84 29.47 39.27
CA LYS A 648 -7.15 28.80 39.29
C LYS A 648 -7.22 27.51 40.13
N LYS A 649 -6.13 27.07 40.79
CA LYS A 649 -6.19 25.93 41.74
C LYS A 649 -6.78 26.30 43.11
N GLY A 650 -7.01 27.58 43.38
CA GLY A 650 -7.61 28.08 44.62
C GLY A 650 -9.11 28.38 44.50
N GLY A 651 -9.96 27.35 44.57
CA GLY A 651 -11.39 27.52 44.87
C GLY A 651 -12.38 27.44 43.70
N GLU A 652 -12.54 26.26 43.11
CA GLU A 652 -13.78 25.89 42.41
C GLU A 652 -14.19 24.47 42.83
N MET A 653 -15.38 24.33 43.43
CA MET A 653 -15.86 23.04 43.94
C MET A 653 -16.22 22.10 42.78
N ARG A 654 -15.50 20.99 42.66
CA ARG A 654 -15.91 19.89 41.77
C ARG A 654 -17.32 19.42 42.13
N LYS A 655 -18.24 19.53 41.19
CA LYS A 655 -19.30 18.52 41.05
C LYS A 655 -18.71 17.39 40.20
N GLU A 656 -18.15 16.39 40.87
CA GLU A 656 -17.81 15.13 40.21
C GLU A 656 -19.11 14.47 39.74
N ALA A 657 -19.33 14.48 38.43
CA ALA A 657 -20.26 13.56 37.82
C ALA A 657 -19.66 12.16 37.96
N GLN A 658 -20.07 11.44 38.99
CA GLN A 658 -19.73 10.03 39.15
C GLN A 658 -20.23 9.28 37.91
N SER A 659 -19.32 8.78 37.09
CA SER A 659 -19.64 7.75 36.10
C SER A 659 -20.19 6.56 36.88
N GLN A 660 -21.47 6.25 36.71
CA GLN A 660 -22.06 5.07 37.34
C GLN A 660 -21.46 3.85 36.63
N ASP A 661 -20.54 3.15 37.30
CA ASP A 661 -19.92 1.96 36.74
C ASP A 661 -21.01 0.93 36.41
N VAL A 662 -21.24 0.74 35.11
CA VAL A 662 -22.33 -0.12 34.62
C VAL A 662 -21.98 -1.56 35.00
N PRO A 663 -22.82 -2.23 35.81
CA PRO A 663 -22.48 -3.52 36.38
C PRO A 663 -22.27 -4.57 35.29
N ILE A 664 -21.27 -5.43 35.46
CA ILE A 664 -21.00 -6.54 34.55
C ILE A 664 -22.20 -7.49 34.55
N THR A 665 -22.79 -7.72 33.37
CA THR A 665 -23.89 -8.66 33.18
C THR A 665 -23.42 -9.91 32.44
N PRO A 666 -24.12 -11.07 32.61
CA PRO A 666 -23.94 -12.24 31.75
C PRO A 666 -24.09 -11.93 30.25
N GLN A 667 -24.83 -10.87 29.90
CA GLN A 667 -25.00 -10.41 28.52
C GLN A 667 -23.74 -9.75 27.96
N HIS A 668 -22.94 -9.04 28.77
CA HIS A 668 -21.64 -8.51 28.34
C HIS A 668 -20.65 -9.65 28.01
N ILE A 669 -20.60 -10.67 28.86
CA ILE A 669 -19.76 -11.87 28.66
C ILE A 669 -20.17 -12.62 27.40
N LYS A 670 -21.48 -12.80 27.19
CA LYS A 670 -22.03 -13.42 25.97
C LYS A 670 -21.76 -12.58 24.71
N ARG A 671 -21.79 -11.24 24.81
CA ARG A 671 -21.39 -10.34 23.72
C ARG A 671 -19.90 -10.52 23.39
N LEU A 672 -19.02 -10.55 24.40
CA LEU A 672 -17.58 -10.72 24.22
C LEU A 672 -17.20 -12.07 23.60
N LEU A 673 -17.78 -13.18 24.06
CA LEU A 673 -17.61 -14.51 23.46
C LEU A 673 -18.02 -14.55 21.98
N ASN A 674 -19.13 -13.89 21.62
CA ASN A 674 -19.57 -13.78 20.23
C ASN A 674 -18.62 -12.91 19.38
N LEU A 675 -18.12 -11.79 19.92
CA LEU A 675 -17.17 -10.90 19.22
C LEU A 675 -15.87 -11.64 18.88
N VAL A 676 -15.30 -12.40 19.82
CA VAL A 676 -14.07 -13.16 19.57
C VAL A 676 -14.30 -14.29 18.56
N LYS A 677 -15.41 -15.04 18.68
CA LYS A 677 -15.77 -16.09 17.72
C LYS A 677 -16.00 -15.56 16.30
N GLU A 678 -16.61 -14.38 16.15
CA GLU A 678 -16.70 -13.72 14.84
C GLU A 678 -15.31 -13.32 14.33
N CYS A 679 -14.46 -12.77 15.22
CA CYS A 679 -13.09 -12.37 14.89
C CYS A 679 -12.23 -13.54 14.38
N GLU A 680 -12.17 -14.67 15.11
CA GLU A 680 -11.47 -15.89 14.69
C GLU A 680 -11.91 -16.34 13.28
N SER A 681 -13.23 -16.31 13.05
CA SER A 681 -13.85 -16.77 11.82
C SER A 681 -13.64 -15.81 10.63
N ILE A 682 -13.36 -14.52 10.88
CA ILE A 682 -12.98 -13.53 9.85
C ILE A 682 -11.46 -13.54 9.60
N LEU A 683 -10.64 -13.70 10.65
CA LEU A 683 -9.18 -13.64 10.60
C LEU A 683 -8.50 -15.01 10.45
N GLN A 684 -9.23 -16.06 10.03
CA GLN A 684 -8.71 -17.43 9.86
C GLN A 684 -7.52 -17.59 8.89
N PHE A 685 -7.20 -16.58 8.09
CA PHE A 685 -6.01 -16.51 7.22
C PHE A 685 -5.10 -15.31 7.52
N ASP A 686 -5.32 -14.63 8.65
CA ASP A 686 -4.45 -13.57 9.16
C ASP A 686 -3.35 -14.15 10.07
N ARG A 687 -2.23 -13.42 10.17
CA ARG A 687 -1.10 -13.74 11.05
C ARG A 687 -1.43 -13.54 12.52
N LEU A 688 -2.44 -12.73 12.81
CA LEU A 688 -2.95 -12.51 14.16
C LEU A 688 -3.83 -13.66 14.66
N LEU A 689 -4.17 -14.67 13.86
CA LEU A 689 -5.02 -15.78 14.30
C LEU A 689 -4.57 -16.42 15.63
N PRO A 690 -3.27 -16.69 15.89
CA PRO A 690 -2.82 -17.20 17.19
C PRO A 690 -3.09 -16.23 18.35
N ASN A 691 -3.01 -14.92 18.13
CA ASN A 691 -3.38 -13.91 19.11
C ASN A 691 -4.89 -13.89 19.37
N VAL A 692 -5.73 -14.10 18.34
CA VAL A 692 -7.18 -14.23 18.54
C VAL A 692 -7.52 -15.49 19.33
N GLN A 693 -6.79 -16.59 19.11
CA GLN A 693 -6.97 -17.85 19.84
C GLN A 693 -6.51 -17.78 21.32
N ASP A 694 -5.43 -17.04 21.61
CA ASP A 694 -5.04 -16.67 22.98
C ASP A 694 -6.14 -15.84 23.66
N LEU A 695 -6.63 -14.78 23.00
CA LEU A 695 -7.73 -13.95 23.48
C LEU A 695 -9.01 -14.77 23.72
N SER A 696 -9.35 -15.69 22.81
CA SER A 696 -10.47 -16.63 22.93
C SER A 696 -10.34 -17.50 24.18
N SER A 697 -9.15 -18.01 24.46
CA SER A 697 -8.84 -18.79 25.66
C SER A 697 -8.97 -17.95 26.94
N ARG A 698 -8.42 -16.73 26.94
CA ARG A 698 -8.53 -15.77 28.06
C ARG A 698 -9.98 -15.36 28.35
N VAL A 699 -10.77 -15.10 27.31
CA VAL A 699 -12.20 -14.77 27.43
C VAL A 699 -13.01 -15.95 27.94
N GLN A 700 -12.71 -17.19 27.53
CA GLN A 700 -13.36 -18.39 28.05
C GLN A 700 -13.07 -18.59 29.56
N VAL A 701 -11.83 -18.36 30.01
CA VAL A 701 -11.47 -18.41 31.44
C VAL A 701 -12.20 -17.33 32.25
N LEU A 702 -12.23 -16.08 31.77
CA LEU A 702 -12.99 -15.00 32.43
C LEU A 702 -14.50 -15.28 32.44
N ALA A 703 -15.04 -15.81 31.36
CA ALA A 703 -16.45 -16.21 31.29
C ALA A 703 -16.78 -17.29 32.33
N ALA A 704 -15.92 -18.31 32.51
CA ALA A 704 -16.09 -19.32 33.55
C ALA A 704 -16.07 -18.70 34.96
N HIS A 705 -15.14 -17.77 35.24
CA HIS A 705 -15.09 -17.09 36.55
C HIS A 705 -16.34 -16.24 36.84
N HIS A 706 -16.88 -15.51 35.86
CA HIS A 706 -18.05 -14.66 36.07
C HIS A 706 -19.41 -15.37 35.90
N LEU A 707 -19.44 -16.60 35.35
CA LEU A 707 -20.65 -17.42 35.21
C LEU A 707 -20.72 -18.58 36.23
N HIS A 708 -19.78 -18.61 37.19
CA HIS A 708 -19.81 -19.49 38.37
C HIS A 708 -20.05 -18.70 39.67
N VAL A 709 -20.91 -17.69 39.58
CA VAL A 709 -21.51 -16.90 40.67
C VAL A 709 -23.03 -17.00 40.56
#